data_AF-A0A3Q3CWQ9-F1
#
_entry.id   AF-A0A3Q3CWQ9-F1
#
_cell.length_a   1.000
_cell.length_b   1.000
_cell.length_c   1.000
_cell.angle_alpha   90.00
_cell.angle_beta   90.00
_cell.angle_gamma   90.00
#
_symmetry.space_group_name_H-M   'P 1'
#
loop_
_entity.id
_entity.type
_entity.pdbx_description
1 polymer ?
#
loop_
_entity_poly.entity_id
_entity_poly.type
_entity_poly.pdbx_seq_one_letter_code
_entity_poly.pdbx_strand_id
1 'polypeptide(L)'
;MTLPEQQEFTDNLDSAKSWMTAIQERLKANDNTQGPRQALEARLRETEKIRQSEEEGRVKMDMVLVAAEQLLQNGNEELRNHTHTQLKDLKGLWEETCTYITHCHSRIEWVWLHWSEYLEAYKEFELWLTKQQRSHDVELEAQLGAKEKLWQVDQQRVVVSDIKGQAVLLERLLDEAAALHNRTQDPSVDPQAQERLQEAYNHVRDRAEERLSLLQKICEEHQTYQGCVQRFQSWLLSKTKELTEVMGRNDTAEEKLKALKALDDSVACEEKALLDIEGMVESLRPNTSPAGVEEVVEEAEELRLGWQRLREGLCKADEGLRSSLDTHSQYMTRCQRLGDDIGRLRELFKGLDQELEETQDCRDRIDHTEEQMVGQWTKYTGVRNTLAGEESQVELLKAQLRELFRFSEDSRHLSHDVLAVVKEHQSVKCRATRLCSESELGLRNILQDPLLVYDQWKDTVSQVLETSAEVTDFSHVAMLVQKIECLLKESVQLQERFSLLEVKGDLLDSVFGPERSDGLQSELSTAMRNRELLHVQLQQRKSRLQAFISRTKDFTDTYKLMCSKLSSVKGRLMTADGLQPDILAKKSQSDQFGVILKDVEDYEAQVMALETLVSSSQTNRIQFEKLCDEWKHLHIAVKAKVDESDKIVAEHERFHDSLLNIEKWLMIMKQKLMSFHSPTGEWSIEGRRHEAERALGEFPEKELQLQQVDIQGQGVLKKTSEEGQVHILGDMKRLKDSWLALYKMSLNLHRLLNSSKEQRESDFAKTSGSMHALGGKSEAMIGGGEEALMTGQEGWNQGQGGYHILAEPDVENPISSSKVKGSALTFKTDEVDFSGHEQGVSNDKPIGGNSSVLAEDGEEAVLFTQASYPQPPMISSGDDSTEAGGCLISGGGVGEIRRPSAKKASATPVQYSMGSQGHHESRRKEFDSWLFKQNELLSEILSSKGAAHSAKDVRLKQDTLKSLRADLSWGQKQFQLLIQDSQSSEAGTGPKEEAGLEDLRYRWMLYKSKLKDVGDVRNRISSKRVSATQEDAAIAAPARKQKPGLLQRVCRLALPLWLLFLALLLLAFLLPLMDEGNSCSLSNNFARSFNIMLRYEGPPPT
;
A
#
# COMPACT_ATOMS: atom_id res chain seq x y z
N MET A 1 -178.01 -63.48 -43.46
CA MET A 1 -178.06 -63.48 -41.98
C MET A 1 -178.18 -64.90 -41.47
N THR A 2 -177.09 -65.38 -40.90
CA THR A 2 -176.96 -66.75 -40.41
C THR A 2 -176.34 -66.63 -39.01
N LEU A 3 -177.01 -67.12 -37.98
CA LEU A 3 -176.57 -66.97 -36.58
C LEU A 3 -175.06 -67.25 -36.32
N PRO A 4 -174.41 -68.27 -36.92
CA PRO A 4 -172.97 -68.48 -36.76
C PRO A 4 -172.08 -67.31 -37.21
N GLU A 5 -172.42 -66.56 -38.26
CA GLU A 5 -171.59 -65.41 -38.72
C GLU A 5 -171.49 -64.33 -37.63
N GLN A 6 -172.58 -64.11 -36.91
CA GLN A 6 -172.63 -63.14 -35.81
C GLN A 6 -171.90 -63.65 -34.57
N GLN A 7 -171.94 -64.96 -34.30
CA GLN A 7 -171.17 -65.57 -33.22
C GLN A 7 -169.66 -65.53 -33.52
N GLU A 8 -169.24 -65.90 -34.72
CA GLU A 8 -167.83 -65.89 -35.14
C GLU A 8 -167.21 -64.50 -35.07
N PHE A 9 -167.93 -63.46 -35.52
CA PHE A 9 -167.50 -62.07 -35.33
C PHE A 9 -167.40 -61.70 -33.85
N THR A 10 -168.33 -62.15 -32.99
CA THR A 10 -168.30 -61.86 -31.55
C THR A 10 -167.13 -62.55 -30.85
N ASP A 11 -166.90 -63.82 -31.13
CA ASP A 11 -165.80 -64.63 -30.56
C ASP A 11 -164.43 -64.06 -30.97
N ASN A 12 -164.28 -63.67 -32.25
CA ASN A 12 -163.07 -62.98 -32.73
C ASN A 12 -162.91 -61.59 -32.11
N LEU A 13 -164.00 -60.83 -31.97
CA LEU A 13 -164.00 -59.48 -31.39
C LEU A 13 -163.57 -59.51 -29.91
N ASP A 14 -164.05 -60.48 -29.13
CA ASP A 14 -163.67 -60.61 -27.72
C ASP A 14 -162.29 -61.28 -27.55
N SER A 15 -161.86 -62.12 -28.49
CA SER A 15 -160.45 -62.57 -28.60
C SER A 15 -159.49 -61.40 -28.84
N ALA A 16 -159.82 -60.48 -29.74
CA ALA A 16 -159.05 -59.28 -30.01
C ALA A 16 -159.01 -58.33 -28.80
N LYS A 17 -160.18 -58.03 -28.18
CA LYS A 17 -160.26 -57.17 -26.97
C LYS A 17 -159.52 -57.77 -25.77
N SER A 18 -159.64 -59.07 -25.54
CA SER A 18 -158.99 -59.73 -24.40
C SER A 18 -157.47 -59.75 -24.56
N TRP A 19 -156.96 -59.96 -25.78
CA TRP A 19 -155.54 -59.76 -26.08
C TRP A 19 -155.10 -58.30 -25.84
N MET A 20 -155.83 -57.31 -26.36
CA MET A 20 -155.49 -55.88 -26.14
C MET A 20 -155.48 -55.53 -24.66
N THR A 21 -156.50 -55.95 -23.90
CA THR A 21 -156.58 -55.75 -22.44
C THR A 21 -155.41 -56.40 -21.71
N ALA A 22 -155.06 -57.66 -22.05
CA ALA A 22 -153.94 -58.36 -21.43
C ALA A 22 -152.59 -57.71 -21.74
N ILE A 23 -152.42 -57.14 -22.95
CA ILE A 23 -151.25 -56.34 -23.30
C ILE A 23 -151.22 -55.02 -22.53
N GLN A 24 -152.34 -54.30 -22.43
CA GLN A 24 -152.42 -53.06 -21.65
C GLN A 24 -152.10 -53.28 -20.17
N GLU A 25 -152.55 -54.36 -19.54
CA GLU A 25 -152.17 -54.70 -18.15
C GLU A 25 -150.69 -55.08 -18.02
N ARG A 26 -150.14 -55.85 -18.97
CA ARG A 26 -148.69 -56.15 -19.00
C ARG A 26 -147.85 -54.88 -19.19
N LEU A 27 -148.33 -53.92 -19.98
CA LEU A 27 -147.69 -52.60 -20.14
C LEU A 27 -147.76 -51.81 -18.83
N LYS A 28 -148.93 -51.68 -18.18
CA LYS A 28 -149.09 -50.99 -16.88
C LYS A 28 -148.14 -51.53 -15.81
N ALA A 29 -147.91 -52.85 -15.79
CA ALA A 29 -146.97 -53.49 -14.86
C ALA A 29 -145.48 -53.19 -15.16
N ASN A 30 -145.14 -52.83 -16.39
CA ASN A 30 -143.76 -52.53 -16.82
C ASN A 30 -143.47 -51.03 -17.00
N ASP A 31 -144.49 -50.19 -17.16
CA ASP A 31 -144.43 -48.77 -17.54
C ASP A 31 -143.96 -47.84 -16.40
N ASN A 32 -142.78 -48.14 -15.87
CA ASN A 32 -142.11 -47.43 -14.79
C ASN A 32 -140.60 -47.41 -15.09
N THR A 33 -139.95 -46.26 -14.89
CA THR A 33 -138.49 -46.09 -15.06
C THR A 33 -137.69 -46.15 -13.75
N GLN A 34 -138.37 -46.16 -12.59
CA GLN A 34 -137.73 -46.16 -11.27
C GLN A 34 -137.13 -47.52 -10.88
N GLY A 35 -136.17 -47.52 -9.96
CA GLY A 35 -135.44 -48.70 -9.50
C GLY A 35 -134.18 -49.00 -10.33
N PRO A 36 -133.41 -50.03 -9.93
CA PRO A 36 -132.05 -50.24 -10.43
C PRO A 36 -131.98 -50.60 -11.90
N ARG A 37 -130.84 -50.27 -12.52
CA ARG A 37 -130.57 -50.47 -13.95
C ARG A 37 -130.86 -51.89 -14.45
N GLN A 38 -130.62 -52.91 -13.64
CA GLN A 38 -130.96 -54.32 -13.94
C GLN A 38 -132.47 -54.55 -14.05
N ALA A 39 -133.28 -53.92 -13.19
CA ALA A 39 -134.73 -53.98 -13.25
C ALA A 39 -135.29 -53.15 -14.42
N LEU A 40 -134.63 -52.04 -14.80
CA LEU A 40 -134.96 -51.28 -16.01
C LEU A 40 -134.70 -52.11 -17.28
N GLU A 41 -133.54 -52.78 -17.34
CA GLU A 41 -133.20 -53.71 -18.43
C GLU A 41 -134.15 -54.91 -18.51
N ALA A 42 -134.60 -55.45 -17.36
CA ALA A 42 -135.60 -56.51 -17.33
C ALA A 42 -136.96 -56.06 -17.90
N ARG A 43 -137.41 -54.84 -17.57
CA ARG A 43 -138.61 -54.23 -18.15
C ARG A 43 -138.45 -53.96 -19.64
N LEU A 44 -137.28 -53.51 -20.10
CA LEU A 44 -136.98 -53.32 -21.53
C LEU A 44 -137.12 -54.63 -22.31
N ARG A 45 -136.58 -55.73 -21.78
CA ARG A 45 -136.74 -57.08 -22.37
C ARG A 45 -138.19 -57.56 -22.38
N GLU A 46 -139.03 -57.14 -21.43
CA GLU A 46 -140.45 -57.52 -21.39
C GLU A 46 -141.30 -56.66 -22.33
N THR A 47 -141.06 -55.34 -22.42
CA THR A 47 -141.74 -54.48 -23.38
C THR A 47 -141.33 -54.79 -24.81
N GLU A 48 -140.10 -55.26 -25.06
CA GLU A 48 -139.69 -55.79 -26.37
C GLU A 48 -140.48 -57.05 -26.76
N LYS A 49 -140.71 -58.00 -25.83
CA LYS A 49 -141.60 -59.15 -26.10
C LYS A 49 -143.03 -58.70 -26.40
N ILE A 50 -143.52 -57.68 -25.69
CA ILE A 50 -144.85 -57.10 -25.94
C ILE A 50 -144.91 -56.49 -27.34
N ARG A 51 -143.89 -55.72 -27.73
CA ARG A 51 -143.75 -55.13 -29.08
C ARG A 51 -143.65 -56.20 -30.17
N GLN A 52 -142.93 -57.29 -29.93
CA GLN A 52 -142.89 -58.44 -30.85
C GLN A 52 -144.25 -59.15 -30.96
N SER A 53 -145.05 -59.20 -29.87
CA SER A 53 -146.40 -59.77 -29.91
C SER A 53 -147.43 -58.89 -30.65
N GLU A 54 -147.09 -57.66 -31.05
CA GLU A 54 -148.01 -56.79 -31.81
C GLU A 54 -148.51 -57.47 -33.10
N GLU A 55 -147.72 -58.32 -33.75
CA GLU A 55 -148.14 -59.10 -34.92
C GLU A 55 -149.25 -60.12 -34.59
N GLU A 56 -149.18 -60.73 -33.40
CA GLU A 56 -150.23 -61.60 -32.85
C GLU A 56 -151.53 -60.83 -32.58
N GLY A 57 -151.43 -59.51 -32.36
CA GLY A 57 -152.55 -58.57 -32.27
C GLY A 57 -153.11 -58.19 -33.65
N ARG A 58 -152.24 -57.89 -34.63
CA ARG A 58 -152.62 -57.61 -36.02
C ARG A 58 -153.44 -58.75 -36.62
N VAL A 59 -152.98 -59.99 -36.49
CA VAL A 59 -153.71 -61.18 -36.98
C VAL A 59 -155.11 -61.29 -36.37
N LYS A 60 -155.29 -60.98 -35.07
CA LYS A 60 -156.64 -60.94 -34.47
C LYS A 60 -157.49 -59.80 -35.02
N MET A 61 -156.92 -58.62 -35.22
CA MET A 61 -157.62 -57.48 -35.81
C MET A 61 -158.10 -57.80 -37.23
N ASP A 62 -157.25 -58.44 -38.05
CA ASP A 62 -157.59 -58.86 -39.41
C ASP A 62 -158.67 -59.95 -39.43
N MET A 63 -158.62 -60.92 -38.52
CA MET A 63 -159.69 -61.91 -38.35
C MET A 63 -161.05 -61.26 -38.01
N VAL A 64 -161.06 -60.23 -37.15
CA VAL A 64 -162.28 -59.47 -36.86
C VAL A 64 -162.76 -58.68 -38.08
N LEU A 65 -161.85 -58.07 -38.86
CA LEU A 65 -162.20 -57.33 -40.07
C LEU A 65 -162.84 -58.24 -41.13
N VAL A 66 -162.28 -59.44 -41.37
CA VAL A 66 -162.82 -60.43 -42.30
C VAL A 66 -164.19 -60.96 -41.85
N ALA A 67 -164.36 -61.27 -40.56
CA ALA A 67 -165.64 -61.69 -40.01
C ALA A 67 -166.70 -60.58 -40.07
N ALA A 68 -166.29 -59.32 -39.84
CA ALA A 68 -167.17 -58.16 -39.94
C ALA A 68 -167.59 -57.87 -41.39
N GLU A 69 -166.73 -58.09 -42.39
CA GLU A 69 -167.09 -57.87 -43.79
C GLU A 69 -168.28 -58.74 -44.20
N GLN A 70 -168.34 -60.00 -43.78
CA GLN A 70 -169.50 -60.87 -44.02
C GLN A 70 -170.80 -60.29 -43.44
N LEU A 71 -170.76 -59.76 -42.22
CA LEU A 71 -171.92 -59.10 -41.59
C LEU A 71 -172.30 -57.79 -42.27
N LEU A 72 -171.32 -57.04 -42.80
CA LEU A 72 -171.55 -55.79 -43.51
C LEU A 72 -172.15 -55.99 -44.91
N GLN A 73 -171.78 -57.10 -45.58
CA GLN A 73 -172.38 -57.50 -46.85
C GLN A 73 -173.78 -58.12 -46.67
N ASN A 74 -173.98 -58.98 -45.66
CA ASN A 74 -175.17 -59.84 -45.53
C ASN A 74 -176.21 -59.38 -44.46
N GLY A 75 -175.93 -58.29 -43.73
CA GLY A 75 -176.72 -57.80 -42.59
C GLY A 75 -177.78 -56.74 -42.93
N ASN A 76 -178.77 -56.59 -42.04
CA ASN A 76 -179.72 -55.47 -42.09
C ASN A 76 -179.07 -54.16 -41.60
N GLU A 77 -179.72 -53.02 -41.84
CA GLU A 77 -179.12 -51.69 -41.58
C GLU A 77 -178.72 -51.47 -40.12
N GLU A 78 -179.54 -51.95 -39.16
CA GLU A 78 -179.25 -51.89 -37.73
C GLU A 78 -178.00 -52.72 -37.35
N LEU A 79 -177.89 -53.96 -37.85
CA LEU A 79 -176.71 -54.82 -37.60
C LEU A 79 -175.45 -54.20 -38.21
N ARG A 80 -175.52 -53.65 -39.43
CA ARG A 80 -174.37 -52.98 -40.06
C ARG A 80 -173.90 -51.77 -39.25
N ASN A 81 -174.83 -50.96 -38.76
CA ASN A 81 -174.51 -49.82 -37.90
C ASN A 81 -173.91 -50.26 -36.55
N HIS A 82 -174.38 -51.37 -35.98
CA HIS A 82 -173.81 -51.97 -34.76
C HIS A 82 -172.39 -52.49 -35.00
N THR A 83 -172.17 -53.30 -36.05
CA THR A 83 -170.85 -53.82 -36.44
C THR A 83 -169.87 -52.69 -36.77
N HIS A 84 -170.29 -51.63 -37.47
CA HIS A 84 -169.46 -50.44 -37.69
C HIS A 84 -169.07 -49.73 -36.39
N THR A 85 -169.98 -49.65 -35.42
CA THR A 85 -169.68 -49.07 -34.09
C THR A 85 -168.64 -49.92 -33.35
N GLN A 86 -168.85 -51.23 -33.27
CA GLN A 86 -167.93 -52.16 -32.61
C GLN A 86 -166.55 -52.22 -33.29
N LEU A 87 -166.49 -52.16 -34.62
CA LEU A 87 -165.23 -52.04 -35.37
C LEU A 87 -164.50 -50.72 -35.07
N LYS A 88 -165.24 -49.60 -34.97
CA LYS A 88 -164.67 -48.29 -34.65
C LYS A 88 -164.10 -48.28 -33.23
N ASP A 89 -164.83 -48.83 -32.27
CA ASP A 89 -164.40 -48.90 -30.87
C ASP A 89 -163.19 -49.84 -30.70
N LEU A 90 -163.20 -51.01 -31.38
CA LEU A 90 -162.04 -51.91 -31.43
C LEU A 90 -160.83 -51.25 -32.08
N LYS A 91 -161.02 -50.53 -33.19
CA LYS A 91 -159.94 -49.81 -33.87
C LYS A 91 -159.34 -48.72 -32.97
N GLY A 92 -160.17 -48.00 -32.20
CA GLY A 92 -159.69 -47.04 -31.20
C GLY A 92 -158.85 -47.71 -30.12
N LEU A 93 -159.32 -48.83 -29.57
CA LEU A 93 -158.59 -49.62 -28.58
C LEU A 93 -157.28 -50.21 -29.14
N TRP A 94 -157.25 -50.59 -30.43
CA TRP A 94 -156.05 -51.04 -31.13
C TRP A 94 -155.03 -49.92 -31.29
N GLU A 95 -155.45 -48.75 -31.77
CA GLU A 95 -154.59 -47.57 -31.93
C GLU A 95 -154.04 -47.08 -30.57
N GLU A 96 -154.86 -47.08 -29.52
CA GLU A 96 -154.45 -46.83 -28.13
C GLU A 96 -153.42 -47.88 -27.65
N THR A 97 -153.66 -49.16 -27.94
CA THR A 97 -152.74 -50.24 -27.53
C THR A 97 -151.41 -50.15 -28.26
N CYS A 98 -151.37 -49.96 -29.59
CA CYS A 98 -150.14 -49.80 -30.37
C CYS A 98 -149.34 -48.55 -29.97
N THR A 99 -150.02 -47.42 -29.72
CA THR A 99 -149.35 -46.21 -29.22
C THR A 99 -148.83 -46.40 -27.80
N TYR A 100 -149.54 -47.14 -26.93
CA TYR A 100 -149.05 -47.45 -25.59
C TYR A 100 -147.86 -48.42 -25.60
N ILE A 101 -147.87 -49.46 -26.45
CA ILE A 101 -146.71 -50.36 -26.69
C ILE A 101 -145.48 -49.52 -27.05
N THR A 102 -145.60 -48.68 -28.07
CA THR A 102 -144.49 -47.85 -28.57
C THR A 102 -143.99 -46.87 -27.50
N HIS A 103 -144.90 -46.12 -26.86
CA HIS A 103 -144.53 -45.11 -25.87
C HIS A 103 -143.90 -45.70 -24.61
N CYS A 104 -144.45 -46.80 -24.08
CA CYS A 104 -143.89 -47.50 -22.92
C CYS A 104 -142.50 -48.07 -23.23
N HIS A 105 -142.36 -48.78 -24.36
CA HIS A 105 -141.10 -49.37 -24.78
C HIS A 105 -140.02 -48.30 -25.01
N SER A 106 -140.25 -47.31 -25.87
CA SER A 106 -139.26 -46.27 -26.17
C SER A 106 -138.94 -45.38 -24.96
N ARG A 107 -139.87 -45.17 -24.01
CA ARG A 107 -139.56 -44.46 -22.75
C ARG A 107 -138.56 -45.23 -21.88
N ILE A 108 -138.72 -46.55 -21.76
CA ILE A 108 -137.84 -47.41 -20.97
C ILE A 108 -136.50 -47.60 -21.68
N GLU A 109 -136.52 -47.81 -23.00
CA GLU A 109 -135.34 -47.89 -23.87
C GLU A 109 -134.49 -46.63 -23.78
N TRP A 110 -135.11 -45.44 -23.90
CA TRP A 110 -134.40 -44.15 -23.85
C TRP A 110 -133.69 -43.94 -22.51
N VAL A 111 -134.35 -44.21 -21.36
CA VAL A 111 -133.70 -44.08 -20.05
C VAL A 111 -132.57 -45.11 -19.89
N TRP A 112 -132.72 -46.33 -20.43
CA TRP A 112 -131.69 -47.36 -20.36
C TRP A 112 -130.47 -47.03 -21.25
N LEU A 113 -130.70 -46.54 -22.47
CA LEU A 113 -129.64 -46.11 -23.39
C LEU A 113 -128.87 -44.92 -22.83
N HIS A 114 -129.56 -43.86 -22.40
CA HIS A 114 -128.93 -42.67 -21.83
C HIS A 114 -128.12 -42.99 -20.55
N TRP A 115 -128.60 -43.91 -19.72
CA TRP A 115 -127.84 -44.42 -18.57
C TRP A 115 -126.67 -45.34 -18.97
N SER A 116 -126.64 -45.87 -20.21
CA SER A 116 -125.46 -46.56 -20.75
C SER A 116 -124.37 -45.56 -21.11
N GLU A 117 -124.73 -44.52 -21.87
CA GLU A 117 -123.83 -43.44 -22.30
C GLU A 117 -123.16 -42.74 -21.10
N TYR A 118 -123.96 -42.40 -20.07
CA TYR A 118 -123.45 -41.85 -18.82
C TYR A 118 -122.43 -42.78 -18.14
N LEU A 119 -122.68 -44.10 -18.09
CA LEU A 119 -121.78 -45.04 -17.42
C LEU A 119 -120.46 -45.24 -18.17
N GLU A 120 -120.45 -45.11 -19.50
CA GLU A 120 -119.22 -45.11 -20.29
C GLU A 120 -118.42 -43.83 -20.05
N ALA A 121 -119.05 -42.65 -20.12
CA ALA A 121 -118.40 -41.36 -19.88
C ALA A 121 -117.89 -41.21 -18.42
N TYR A 122 -118.67 -41.65 -17.42
CA TYR A 122 -118.26 -41.71 -16.02
C TYR A 122 -116.99 -42.57 -15.85
N LYS A 123 -116.96 -43.75 -16.49
CA LYS A 123 -115.85 -44.69 -16.37
C LYS A 123 -114.57 -44.17 -17.04
N GLU A 124 -114.67 -43.48 -18.17
CA GLU A 124 -113.51 -42.82 -18.78
C GLU A 124 -112.96 -41.71 -17.87
N PHE A 125 -113.84 -40.92 -17.25
CA PHE A 125 -113.47 -39.87 -16.30
C PHE A 125 -112.89 -40.43 -14.99
N GLU A 126 -113.42 -41.52 -14.45
CA GLU A 126 -112.89 -42.23 -13.27
C GLU A 126 -111.48 -42.81 -13.54
N LEU A 127 -111.26 -43.38 -14.73
CA LEU A 127 -109.93 -43.84 -15.16
C LEU A 127 -108.94 -42.67 -15.32
N TRP A 128 -109.40 -41.53 -15.84
CA TRP A 128 -108.60 -40.31 -15.91
C TRP A 128 -108.25 -39.75 -14.52
N LEU A 129 -109.23 -39.63 -13.61
CA LEU A 129 -109.00 -39.23 -12.21
C LEU A 129 -107.98 -40.15 -11.53
N THR A 130 -108.16 -41.47 -11.64
CA THR A 130 -107.25 -42.46 -11.07
C THR A 130 -105.83 -42.34 -11.62
N LYS A 131 -105.68 -42.00 -12.91
CA LYS A 131 -104.39 -41.72 -13.54
C LYS A 131 -103.75 -40.45 -12.98
N GLN A 132 -104.51 -39.37 -12.82
CA GLN A 132 -103.99 -38.09 -12.30
C GLN A 132 -103.66 -38.16 -10.81
N GLN A 133 -104.45 -38.88 -10.01
CA GLN A 133 -104.13 -39.08 -8.59
C GLN A 133 -102.78 -39.79 -8.44
N ARG A 134 -102.57 -40.89 -9.19
CA ARG A 134 -101.30 -41.63 -9.19
C ARG A 134 -100.10 -40.84 -9.71
N SER A 135 -100.26 -39.91 -10.65
CA SER A 135 -99.14 -39.06 -11.10
C SER A 135 -98.73 -38.03 -10.05
N HIS A 136 -99.68 -37.55 -9.24
CA HIS A 136 -99.43 -36.62 -8.14
C HIS A 136 -99.06 -37.31 -6.81
N ASP A 137 -99.19 -38.64 -6.73
CA ASP A 137 -98.66 -39.50 -5.65
C ASP A 137 -97.16 -39.72 -5.69
N VAL A 138 -96.50 -39.55 -6.85
CA VAL A 138 -95.03 -39.60 -6.95
C VAL A 138 -94.43 -38.33 -6.38
N GLU A 139 -93.37 -38.42 -5.57
CA GLU A 139 -92.66 -37.26 -5.01
C GLU A 139 -92.06 -36.34 -6.10
N LEU A 140 -91.55 -35.17 -5.69
CA LEU A 140 -90.88 -34.23 -6.61
C LEU A 140 -89.42 -34.65 -6.83
N GLU A 141 -89.05 -34.90 -8.09
CA GLU A 141 -87.66 -35.15 -8.47
C GLU A 141 -86.85 -33.85 -8.39
N ALA A 142 -85.94 -33.77 -7.42
CA ALA A 142 -85.07 -32.60 -7.23
C ALA A 142 -84.14 -32.38 -8.43
N GLN A 143 -84.18 -31.17 -9.00
CA GLN A 143 -83.46 -30.82 -10.23
C GLN A 143 -82.11 -30.14 -9.96
N LEU A 144 -81.27 -30.10 -11.00
CA LEU A 144 -79.94 -29.47 -11.01
C LEU A 144 -80.02 -27.95 -10.76
N GLY A 145 -80.40 -27.17 -11.78
CA GLY A 145 -80.33 -25.70 -11.74
C GLY A 145 -81.69 -24.99 -11.84
N ALA A 146 -81.63 -23.67 -11.88
CA ALA A 146 -82.81 -22.79 -11.97
C ALA A 146 -83.70 -23.08 -13.20
N LYS A 147 -83.10 -23.48 -14.33
CA LYS A 147 -83.79 -23.66 -15.62
C LYS A 147 -84.64 -24.93 -15.61
N GLU A 148 -84.10 -25.99 -15.03
CA GLU A 148 -84.73 -27.29 -14.91
C GLU A 148 -85.88 -27.23 -13.90
N LYS A 149 -85.69 -26.48 -12.80
CA LYS A 149 -86.75 -26.14 -11.83
C LYS A 149 -87.87 -25.29 -12.46
N LEU A 150 -87.53 -24.29 -13.28
CA LEU A 150 -88.51 -23.48 -14.01
C LEU A 150 -89.29 -24.31 -15.05
N TRP A 151 -88.61 -25.24 -15.73
CA TRP A 151 -89.25 -26.17 -16.65
C TRP A 151 -90.26 -27.10 -15.93
N GLN A 152 -89.95 -27.59 -14.72
CA GLN A 152 -90.92 -28.30 -13.89
C GLN A 152 -92.13 -27.43 -13.51
N VAL A 153 -91.94 -26.15 -13.17
CA VAL A 153 -93.03 -25.20 -12.91
C VAL A 153 -93.96 -25.11 -14.11
N ASP A 154 -93.41 -24.92 -15.32
CA ASP A 154 -94.23 -24.75 -16.52
C ASP A 154 -94.87 -26.07 -16.99
N GLN A 155 -94.21 -27.22 -16.82
CA GLN A 155 -94.82 -28.53 -17.03
C GLN A 155 -96.02 -28.74 -16.08
N GLN A 156 -95.86 -28.46 -14.78
CA GLN A 156 -96.95 -28.59 -13.81
C GLN A 156 -98.06 -27.56 -14.07
N ARG A 157 -97.73 -26.36 -14.59
CA ARG A 157 -98.71 -25.33 -14.99
C ARG A 157 -99.62 -25.83 -16.12
N VAL A 158 -99.08 -26.58 -17.09
CA VAL A 158 -99.88 -27.27 -18.13
C VAL A 158 -100.78 -28.34 -17.50
N VAL A 159 -100.24 -29.20 -16.63
CA VAL A 159 -101.03 -30.26 -15.96
C VAL A 159 -102.20 -29.69 -15.13
N VAL A 160 -101.98 -28.59 -14.40
CA VAL A 160 -103.06 -27.88 -13.68
C VAL A 160 -104.09 -27.29 -14.64
N SER A 161 -103.67 -26.77 -15.81
CA SER A 161 -104.59 -26.29 -16.85
C SER A 161 -105.42 -27.43 -17.45
N ASP A 162 -104.81 -28.58 -17.74
CA ASP A 162 -105.48 -29.76 -18.29
C ASP A 162 -106.50 -30.33 -17.30
N ILE A 163 -106.17 -30.39 -16.00
CA ILE A 163 -107.08 -30.79 -14.93
C ILE A 163 -108.27 -29.83 -14.86
N LYS A 164 -108.03 -28.52 -14.84
CA LYS A 164 -109.10 -27.50 -14.85
C LYS A 164 -109.98 -27.58 -16.09
N GLY A 165 -109.41 -27.93 -17.25
CA GLY A 165 -110.16 -28.15 -18.49
C GLY A 165 -111.21 -29.26 -18.40
N GLN A 166 -111.01 -30.26 -17.53
CA GLN A 166 -111.98 -31.35 -17.31
C GLN A 166 -113.15 -30.98 -16.38
N ALA A 167 -113.16 -29.78 -15.77
CA ALA A 167 -114.30 -29.32 -14.98
C ALA A 167 -115.61 -29.36 -15.78
N VAL A 168 -115.59 -28.98 -17.07
CA VAL A 168 -116.77 -28.97 -17.95
C VAL A 168 -117.31 -30.38 -18.22
N LEU A 169 -116.44 -31.40 -18.23
CA LEU A 169 -116.85 -32.80 -18.37
C LEU A 169 -117.47 -33.31 -17.06
N LEU A 170 -116.92 -32.92 -15.91
CA LEU A 170 -117.48 -33.21 -14.59
C LEU A 170 -118.86 -32.57 -14.40
N GLU A 171 -119.00 -31.27 -14.68
CA GLU A 171 -120.27 -30.54 -14.59
C GLU A 171 -121.37 -31.25 -15.41
N ARG A 172 -121.06 -31.63 -16.66
CA ARG A 172 -121.98 -32.41 -17.50
C ARG A 172 -122.31 -33.78 -16.91
N LEU A 173 -121.34 -34.51 -16.37
CA LEU A 173 -121.59 -35.81 -15.73
C LEU A 173 -122.48 -35.67 -14.48
N LEU A 174 -122.32 -34.60 -13.69
CA LEU A 174 -123.15 -34.34 -12.52
C LEU A 174 -124.60 -33.97 -12.92
N ASP A 175 -124.78 -33.13 -13.96
CA ASP A 175 -126.09 -32.82 -14.54
C ASP A 175 -126.77 -34.08 -15.12
N GLU A 176 -126.03 -34.91 -15.88
CA GLU A 176 -126.53 -36.18 -16.42
C GLU A 176 -126.90 -37.16 -15.28
N ALA A 177 -126.09 -37.28 -14.24
CA ALA A 177 -126.38 -38.11 -13.06
C ALA A 177 -127.64 -37.63 -12.32
N ALA A 178 -127.79 -36.32 -12.10
CA ALA A 178 -128.98 -35.74 -11.49
C ALA A 178 -130.23 -35.94 -12.37
N ALA A 179 -130.12 -35.77 -13.68
CA ALA A 179 -131.19 -36.01 -14.64
C ALA A 179 -131.57 -37.51 -14.74
N LEU A 180 -130.64 -38.42 -14.49
CA LEU A 180 -130.91 -39.86 -14.35
C LEU A 180 -131.58 -40.17 -13.01
N HIS A 181 -131.03 -39.73 -11.88
CA HIS A 181 -131.59 -39.98 -10.55
C HIS A 181 -133.04 -39.46 -10.42
N ASN A 182 -133.35 -38.30 -10.99
CA ASN A 182 -134.73 -37.78 -11.03
C ASN A 182 -135.72 -38.71 -11.79
N ARG A 183 -135.23 -39.57 -12.69
CA ARG A 183 -136.06 -40.53 -13.46
C ARG A 183 -136.02 -41.96 -12.90
N THR A 184 -134.91 -42.35 -12.27
CA THR A 184 -134.64 -43.74 -11.83
C THR A 184 -134.70 -43.93 -10.31
N GLN A 185 -134.47 -42.87 -9.52
CA GLN A 185 -134.35 -42.92 -8.06
C GLN A 185 -133.30 -43.93 -7.56
N ASP A 186 -132.26 -44.20 -8.36
CA ASP A 186 -131.24 -45.20 -8.05
C ASP A 186 -130.06 -44.59 -7.23
N PRO A 187 -129.54 -45.30 -6.21
CA PRO A 187 -128.41 -44.83 -5.39
C PRO A 187 -127.07 -44.67 -6.11
N SER A 188 -126.84 -45.34 -7.25
CA SER A 188 -125.55 -45.24 -7.96
C SER A 188 -125.32 -43.88 -8.65
N VAL A 189 -126.38 -43.08 -8.78
CA VAL A 189 -126.39 -41.73 -9.38
C VAL A 189 -126.97 -40.67 -8.45
N ASP A 190 -127.14 -41.00 -7.15
CA ASP A 190 -127.72 -40.09 -6.17
C ASP A 190 -126.80 -38.90 -5.81
N PRO A 191 -127.28 -37.89 -5.06
CA PRO A 191 -126.47 -36.74 -4.67
C PRO A 191 -125.19 -37.10 -3.90
N GLN A 192 -125.14 -38.24 -3.18
CA GLN A 192 -123.95 -38.68 -2.47
C GLN A 192 -122.94 -39.36 -3.42
N ALA A 193 -123.39 -39.96 -4.53
CA ALA A 193 -122.52 -40.39 -5.62
C ALA A 193 -121.92 -39.21 -6.39
N GLN A 194 -122.74 -38.19 -6.65
CA GLN A 194 -122.33 -36.93 -7.29
C GLN A 194 -121.30 -36.18 -6.44
N GLU A 195 -121.56 -36.01 -5.13
CA GLU A 195 -120.65 -35.38 -4.17
C GLU A 195 -119.29 -36.08 -4.12
N ARG A 196 -119.25 -37.41 -3.99
CA ARG A 196 -117.99 -38.19 -3.99
C ARG A 196 -117.17 -38.02 -5.27
N LEU A 197 -117.81 -37.89 -6.45
CA LEU A 197 -117.11 -37.63 -7.70
C LEU A 197 -116.50 -36.22 -7.74
N GLN A 198 -117.27 -35.24 -7.26
CA GLN A 198 -116.85 -33.84 -7.15
C GLN A 198 -115.69 -33.67 -6.14
N GLU A 199 -115.73 -34.37 -5.00
CA GLU A 199 -114.65 -34.43 -4.02
C GLU A 199 -113.37 -35.05 -4.59
N ALA A 200 -113.49 -36.19 -5.29
CA ALA A 200 -112.34 -36.86 -5.91
C ALA A 200 -111.63 -35.97 -6.95
N TYR A 201 -112.40 -35.24 -7.76
CA TYR A 201 -111.84 -34.23 -8.68
C TYR A 201 -111.22 -33.05 -7.95
N ASN A 202 -111.89 -32.50 -6.93
CA ASN A 202 -111.37 -31.37 -6.13
C ASN A 202 -110.01 -31.73 -5.52
N HIS A 203 -109.90 -32.89 -4.87
CA HIS A 203 -108.64 -33.39 -4.29
C HIS A 203 -107.50 -33.52 -5.33
N VAL A 204 -107.80 -33.97 -6.55
CA VAL A 204 -106.80 -34.04 -7.64
C VAL A 204 -106.38 -32.64 -8.12
N ARG A 205 -107.33 -31.70 -8.27
CA ARG A 205 -107.03 -30.29 -8.61
C ARG A 205 -106.17 -29.64 -7.53
N ASP A 206 -106.62 -29.67 -6.29
CA ASP A 206 -106.02 -28.91 -5.19
C ASP A 206 -104.58 -29.38 -4.95
N ARG A 207 -104.34 -30.70 -4.97
CA ARG A 207 -102.99 -31.28 -4.88
C ARG A 207 -102.08 -30.93 -6.08
N ALA A 208 -102.66 -30.76 -7.27
CA ALA A 208 -101.91 -30.30 -8.44
C ALA A 208 -101.52 -28.81 -8.33
N GLU A 209 -102.36 -27.98 -7.71
CA GLU A 209 -102.09 -26.57 -7.41
C GLU A 209 -101.09 -26.39 -6.26
N GLU A 210 -101.17 -27.22 -5.21
CA GLU A 210 -100.17 -27.30 -4.14
C GLU A 210 -98.78 -27.65 -4.70
N ARG A 211 -98.71 -28.67 -5.57
CA ARG A 211 -97.46 -29.08 -6.24
C ARG A 211 -96.89 -27.96 -7.11
N LEU A 212 -97.74 -27.21 -7.82
CA LEU A 212 -97.34 -26.04 -8.60
C LEU A 212 -96.79 -24.92 -7.71
N SER A 213 -97.47 -24.64 -6.59
CA SER A 213 -97.08 -23.59 -5.63
C SER A 213 -95.74 -23.90 -4.95
N LEU A 214 -95.51 -25.17 -4.60
CA LEU A 214 -94.23 -25.65 -4.05
C LEU A 214 -93.10 -25.52 -5.09
N LEU A 215 -93.33 -25.94 -6.33
CA LEU A 215 -92.37 -25.80 -7.42
C LEU A 215 -92.03 -24.33 -7.71
N GLN A 216 -93.02 -23.43 -7.69
CA GLN A 216 -92.81 -21.99 -7.86
C GLN A 216 -91.89 -21.44 -6.77
N LYS A 217 -92.19 -21.72 -5.50
CA LYS A 217 -91.33 -21.32 -4.37
C LYS A 217 -89.89 -21.84 -4.52
N ILE A 218 -89.71 -23.12 -4.87
CA ILE A 218 -88.39 -23.74 -5.07
C ILE A 218 -87.60 -23.06 -6.19
N CYS A 219 -88.29 -22.59 -7.25
CA CYS A 219 -87.69 -21.82 -8.32
C CYS A 219 -87.34 -20.39 -7.88
N GLU A 220 -88.24 -19.71 -7.17
CA GLU A 220 -88.04 -18.34 -6.63
C GLU A 220 -86.86 -18.27 -5.65
N GLU A 221 -86.72 -19.25 -4.75
CA GLU A 221 -85.57 -19.35 -3.83
C GLU A 221 -84.24 -19.44 -4.61
N HIS A 222 -84.18 -20.28 -5.64
CA HIS A 222 -82.98 -20.48 -6.45
C HIS A 222 -82.69 -19.27 -7.37
N GLN A 223 -83.71 -18.63 -7.94
CA GLN A 223 -83.57 -17.39 -8.71
C GLN A 223 -83.08 -16.23 -7.83
N THR A 224 -83.56 -16.15 -6.58
CA THR A 224 -83.10 -15.13 -5.62
C THR A 224 -81.63 -15.33 -5.27
N TYR A 225 -81.20 -16.58 -5.06
CA TYR A 225 -79.79 -16.96 -4.87
C TYR A 225 -78.93 -16.54 -6.08
N GLN A 226 -79.29 -16.93 -7.30
CA GLN A 226 -78.53 -16.55 -8.50
C GLN A 226 -78.45 -15.03 -8.69
N GLY A 227 -79.53 -14.30 -8.37
CA GLY A 227 -79.51 -12.84 -8.36
C GLY A 227 -78.56 -12.25 -7.31
N CYS A 228 -78.41 -12.88 -6.14
CA CYS A 228 -77.46 -12.47 -5.11
C CYS A 228 -76.01 -12.76 -5.53
N VAL A 229 -75.74 -13.95 -6.08
CA VAL A 229 -74.44 -14.32 -6.66
C VAL A 229 -74.01 -13.32 -7.72
N GLN A 230 -74.84 -13.05 -8.73
CA GLN A 230 -74.50 -12.13 -9.83
C GLN A 230 -74.23 -10.70 -9.33
N ARG A 231 -74.97 -10.24 -8.31
CA ARG A 231 -74.71 -8.96 -7.64
C ARG A 231 -73.35 -8.96 -6.92
N PHE A 232 -73.02 -10.02 -6.18
CA PHE A 232 -71.75 -10.14 -5.46
C PHE A 232 -70.53 -10.31 -6.39
N GLN A 233 -70.65 -11.09 -7.47
CA GLN A 233 -69.64 -11.19 -8.53
C GLN A 233 -69.36 -9.83 -9.17
N SER A 234 -70.41 -9.08 -9.53
CA SER A 234 -70.29 -7.73 -10.11
C SER A 234 -69.62 -6.76 -9.14
N TRP A 235 -69.97 -6.84 -7.85
CA TRP A 235 -69.37 -6.04 -6.78
C TRP A 235 -67.89 -6.39 -6.55
N LEU A 236 -67.52 -7.69 -6.51
CA LEU A 236 -66.14 -8.16 -6.38
C LEU A 236 -65.26 -7.63 -7.51
N LEU A 237 -65.73 -7.71 -8.76
CA LEU A 237 -65.04 -7.17 -9.93
C LEU A 237 -64.87 -5.65 -9.83
N SER A 238 -65.93 -4.93 -9.41
CA SER A 238 -65.87 -3.49 -9.23
C SER A 238 -64.87 -3.07 -8.14
N LYS A 239 -64.86 -3.75 -7.00
CA LYS A 239 -63.95 -3.43 -5.88
C LYS A 239 -62.50 -3.85 -6.14
N THR A 240 -62.30 -4.94 -6.89
CA THR A 240 -60.97 -5.33 -7.40
C THR A 240 -60.42 -4.28 -8.37
N LYS A 241 -61.28 -3.70 -9.23
CA LYS A 241 -60.92 -2.58 -10.11
C LYS A 241 -60.65 -1.29 -9.32
N GLU A 242 -61.43 -1.00 -8.28
CA GLU A 242 -61.20 0.15 -7.39
C GLU A 242 -59.83 0.07 -6.69
N LEU A 243 -59.43 -1.13 -6.24
CA LEU A 243 -58.09 -1.39 -5.68
C LEU A 243 -56.97 -1.11 -6.71
N THR A 244 -57.08 -1.61 -7.94
CA THR A 244 -56.05 -1.37 -8.97
C THR A 244 -55.98 0.10 -9.39
N GLU A 245 -57.11 0.81 -9.41
CA GLU A 245 -57.15 2.26 -9.63
C GLU A 245 -56.51 3.06 -8.50
N VAL A 246 -56.81 2.76 -7.23
CA VAL A 246 -56.18 3.43 -6.06
C VAL A 246 -54.66 3.27 -6.10
N MET A 247 -54.16 2.07 -6.42
CA MET A 247 -52.72 1.84 -6.54
C MET A 247 -52.11 2.55 -7.75
N GLY A 248 -52.84 2.66 -8.86
CA GLY A 248 -52.39 3.29 -10.12
C GLY A 248 -52.47 4.81 -10.18
N ARG A 249 -53.10 5.50 -9.21
CA ARG A 249 -53.12 6.97 -9.14
C ARG A 249 -51.74 7.56 -8.85
N ASN A 250 -51.55 8.85 -9.12
CA ASN A 250 -50.33 9.60 -8.78
C ASN A 250 -50.44 10.33 -7.42
N ASP A 251 -51.30 9.84 -6.53
CA ASP A 251 -51.52 10.35 -5.17
C ASP A 251 -50.33 9.97 -4.25
N THR A 252 -50.15 10.68 -3.14
CA THR A 252 -49.10 10.33 -2.15
C THR A 252 -49.38 8.99 -1.46
N ALA A 253 -48.34 8.36 -0.89
CA ALA A 253 -48.51 7.09 -0.18
C ALA A 253 -49.50 7.18 0.99
N GLU A 254 -49.58 8.33 1.68
CA GLU A 254 -50.53 8.57 2.77
C GLU A 254 -51.98 8.72 2.27
N GLU A 255 -52.19 9.41 1.15
CA GLU A 255 -53.51 9.52 0.50
C GLU A 255 -53.98 8.17 -0.03
N LYS A 256 -53.08 7.38 -0.63
CA LYS A 256 -53.37 6.00 -1.05
C LYS A 256 -53.71 5.11 0.14
N LEU A 257 -52.96 5.16 1.25
CA LEU A 257 -53.30 4.42 2.47
C LEU A 257 -54.68 4.80 3.03
N LYS A 258 -55.02 6.09 3.02
CA LYS A 258 -56.35 6.57 3.42
C LYS A 258 -57.46 6.06 2.50
N ALA A 259 -57.22 6.01 1.19
CA ALA A 259 -58.15 5.46 0.20
C ALA A 259 -58.29 3.93 0.32
N LEU A 260 -57.18 3.19 0.46
CA LEU A 260 -57.19 1.74 0.70
C LEU A 260 -57.94 1.39 1.98
N LYS A 261 -57.79 2.18 3.05
CA LYS A 261 -58.53 1.94 4.29
C LYS A 261 -60.05 2.10 4.09
N ALA A 262 -60.49 3.18 3.45
CA ALA A 262 -61.91 3.37 3.14
C ALA A 262 -62.46 2.25 2.22
N LEU A 263 -61.62 1.71 1.33
CA LEU A 263 -61.94 0.58 0.49
C LEU A 263 -62.02 -0.74 1.29
N ASP A 264 -61.10 -0.99 2.21
CA ASP A 264 -61.13 -2.19 3.08
C ASP A 264 -62.29 -2.16 4.07
N ASP A 265 -62.58 -0.99 4.68
CA ASP A 265 -63.78 -0.76 5.50
C ASP A 265 -65.04 -1.09 4.66
N SER A 266 -65.08 -0.69 3.38
CA SER A 266 -66.16 -1.00 2.43
C SER A 266 -66.23 -2.47 1.98
N VAL A 267 -65.12 -3.21 1.99
CA VAL A 267 -65.06 -4.64 1.62
C VAL A 267 -65.35 -5.53 2.83
N ALA A 268 -65.02 -5.09 4.04
CA ALA A 268 -65.35 -5.77 5.28
C ALA A 268 -66.86 -5.83 5.55
N CYS A 269 -67.61 -4.75 5.28
CA CYS A 269 -69.06 -4.73 5.53
C CYS A 269 -69.85 -5.78 4.72
N GLU A 270 -69.34 -6.18 3.55
CA GLU A 270 -70.01 -7.09 2.61
C GLU A 270 -69.71 -8.57 2.89
N GLU A 271 -68.90 -8.87 3.92
CA GLU A 271 -68.77 -10.23 4.49
C GLU A 271 -70.13 -10.79 4.92
N LYS A 272 -71.06 -9.92 5.38
CA LYS A 272 -72.43 -10.33 5.67
C LYS A 272 -73.18 -10.80 4.42
N ALA A 273 -73.04 -10.11 3.29
CA ALA A 273 -73.75 -10.47 2.06
C ALA A 273 -73.27 -11.84 1.52
N LEU A 274 -71.99 -12.17 1.72
CA LEU A 274 -71.44 -13.49 1.45
C LEU A 274 -72.03 -14.56 2.39
N LEU A 275 -72.06 -14.31 3.70
CA LEU A 275 -72.68 -15.23 4.68
C LEU A 275 -74.18 -15.43 4.43
N ASP A 276 -74.89 -14.39 3.99
CA ASP A 276 -76.30 -14.48 3.58
C ASP A 276 -76.44 -15.40 2.33
N ILE A 277 -75.51 -15.35 1.36
CA ILE A 277 -75.48 -16.26 0.19
C ILE A 277 -75.16 -17.71 0.61
N GLU A 278 -74.17 -17.93 1.48
CA GLU A 278 -73.84 -19.26 2.02
C GLU A 278 -75.05 -19.86 2.77
N GLY A 279 -75.79 -19.05 3.53
CA GLY A 279 -77.04 -19.44 4.16
C GLY A 279 -78.16 -19.80 3.17
N MET A 280 -78.21 -19.14 2.00
CA MET A 280 -79.13 -19.51 0.93
C MET A 280 -78.80 -20.88 0.32
N VAL A 281 -77.52 -21.25 0.18
CA VAL A 281 -77.13 -22.58 -0.32
C VAL A 281 -77.68 -23.71 0.56
N GLU A 282 -77.59 -23.58 1.88
CA GLU A 282 -78.18 -24.55 2.82
C GLU A 282 -79.72 -24.62 2.70
N SER A 283 -80.40 -23.50 2.40
CA SER A 283 -81.84 -23.50 2.15
C SER A 283 -82.24 -24.18 0.83
N LEU A 284 -81.36 -24.16 -0.18
CA LEU A 284 -81.57 -24.80 -1.48
C LEU A 284 -81.29 -26.30 -1.46
N ARG A 285 -80.40 -26.77 -0.58
CA ARG A 285 -79.97 -28.18 -0.48
C ARG A 285 -81.09 -29.23 -0.50
N PRO A 286 -82.20 -29.11 0.27
CA PRO A 286 -83.27 -30.12 0.23
C PRO A 286 -84.06 -30.17 -1.08
N ASN A 287 -84.04 -29.10 -1.88
CA ASN A 287 -84.85 -28.93 -3.08
C ASN A 287 -84.01 -28.89 -4.37
N THR A 288 -82.81 -29.50 -4.34
CA THR A 288 -81.82 -29.49 -5.43
C THR A 288 -81.18 -30.88 -5.55
N SER A 289 -80.85 -31.33 -6.76
CA SER A 289 -80.19 -32.62 -6.95
C SER A 289 -78.78 -32.61 -6.32
N PRO A 290 -78.19 -33.77 -5.94
CA PRO A 290 -76.88 -33.79 -5.29
C PRO A 290 -75.76 -33.08 -6.09
N ALA A 291 -75.77 -33.20 -7.42
CA ALA A 291 -74.82 -32.49 -8.29
C ALA A 291 -75.14 -30.99 -8.40
N GLY A 292 -76.42 -30.60 -8.40
CA GLY A 292 -76.79 -29.17 -8.36
C GLY A 292 -76.46 -28.52 -7.01
N VAL A 293 -76.43 -29.30 -5.92
CA VAL A 293 -75.92 -28.87 -4.60
C VAL A 293 -74.41 -28.67 -4.64
N GLU A 294 -73.68 -29.54 -5.34
CA GLU A 294 -72.23 -29.39 -5.57
C GLU A 294 -71.94 -28.10 -6.36
N GLU A 295 -72.68 -27.85 -7.46
CA GLU A 295 -72.56 -26.62 -8.26
C GLU A 295 -72.78 -25.32 -7.42
N VAL A 296 -73.83 -25.23 -6.61
CA VAL A 296 -74.08 -24.02 -5.80
C VAL A 296 -73.15 -23.88 -4.58
N VAL A 297 -72.57 -24.99 -4.09
CA VAL A 297 -71.53 -24.94 -3.06
C VAL A 297 -70.21 -24.45 -3.67
N GLU A 298 -69.81 -24.97 -4.83
CA GLU A 298 -68.60 -24.52 -5.54
C GLU A 298 -68.70 -23.04 -5.93
N GLU A 299 -69.85 -22.61 -6.46
CA GLU A 299 -70.09 -21.19 -6.81
C GLU A 299 -69.99 -20.28 -5.58
N ALA A 300 -70.57 -20.65 -4.43
CA ALA A 300 -70.44 -19.89 -3.19
C ALA A 300 -68.99 -19.88 -2.65
N GLU A 301 -68.26 -21.00 -2.74
CA GLU A 301 -66.85 -21.05 -2.37
C GLU A 301 -65.96 -20.20 -3.30
N GLU A 302 -66.26 -20.12 -4.60
CA GLU A 302 -65.58 -19.20 -5.51
C GLU A 302 -65.77 -17.73 -5.09
N LEU A 303 -66.97 -17.34 -4.64
CA LEU A 303 -67.23 -16.00 -4.10
C LEU A 303 -66.43 -15.75 -2.81
N ARG A 304 -66.43 -16.72 -1.89
CA ARG A 304 -65.68 -16.65 -0.63
C ARG A 304 -64.18 -16.49 -0.89
N LEU A 305 -63.62 -17.29 -1.80
CA LEU A 305 -62.25 -17.20 -2.25
C LEU A 305 -61.98 -15.90 -3.03
N GLY A 306 -62.96 -15.37 -3.75
CA GLY A 306 -62.90 -14.05 -4.41
C GLY A 306 -62.74 -12.90 -3.43
N TRP A 307 -63.61 -12.86 -2.41
CA TRP A 307 -63.56 -11.88 -1.33
C TRP A 307 -62.26 -11.99 -0.51
N GLN A 308 -61.82 -13.22 -0.18
CA GLN A 308 -60.55 -13.44 0.52
C GLN A 308 -59.34 -12.96 -0.30
N ARG A 309 -59.30 -13.23 -1.62
CA ARG A 309 -58.25 -12.71 -2.52
C ARG A 309 -58.22 -11.18 -2.57
N LEU A 310 -59.39 -10.52 -2.57
CA LEU A 310 -59.50 -9.07 -2.56
C LEU A 310 -58.99 -8.48 -1.22
N ARG A 311 -59.38 -9.07 -0.09
CA ARG A 311 -58.92 -8.71 1.27
C ARG A 311 -57.41 -8.90 1.44
N GLU A 312 -56.85 -9.99 0.93
CA GLU A 312 -55.41 -10.20 0.86
C GLU A 312 -54.71 -9.15 -0.02
N GLY A 313 -55.31 -8.78 -1.15
CA GLY A 313 -54.79 -7.73 -2.03
C GLY A 313 -54.74 -6.35 -1.37
N LEU A 314 -55.81 -5.99 -0.65
CA LEU A 314 -55.90 -4.77 0.16
C LEU A 314 -54.83 -4.75 1.26
N CYS A 315 -54.67 -5.85 2.01
CA CYS A 315 -53.66 -5.97 3.06
C CYS A 315 -52.24 -5.81 2.51
N LYS A 316 -51.89 -6.53 1.43
CA LYS A 316 -50.56 -6.45 0.79
C LYS A 316 -50.28 -5.06 0.20
N ALA A 317 -51.31 -4.34 -0.24
CA ALA A 317 -51.20 -2.97 -0.72
C ALA A 317 -50.95 -1.96 0.43
N ASP A 318 -51.66 -2.11 1.56
CA ASP A 318 -51.42 -1.32 2.77
C ASP A 318 -50.02 -1.59 3.36
N GLU A 319 -49.63 -2.85 3.53
CA GLU A 319 -48.29 -3.24 3.98
C GLU A 319 -47.19 -2.69 3.05
N GLY A 320 -47.39 -2.80 1.73
CA GLY A 320 -46.46 -2.28 0.72
C GLY A 320 -46.29 -0.76 0.79
N LEU A 321 -47.38 0.00 0.93
CA LEU A 321 -47.32 1.46 1.07
C LEU A 321 -46.77 1.91 2.41
N ARG A 322 -47.08 1.23 3.52
CA ARG A 322 -46.47 1.51 4.83
C ARG A 322 -44.97 1.23 4.84
N SER A 323 -44.55 0.12 4.22
CA SER A 323 -43.14 -0.20 4.02
C SER A 323 -42.43 0.88 3.19
N SER A 324 -43.05 1.32 2.09
CA SER A 324 -42.53 2.43 1.27
C SER A 324 -42.39 3.72 2.08
N LEU A 325 -43.42 4.09 2.87
CA LEU A 325 -43.43 5.30 3.69
C LEU A 325 -42.39 5.25 4.81
N ASP A 326 -42.21 4.08 5.45
CA ASP A 326 -41.15 3.87 6.44
C ASP A 326 -39.75 3.95 5.80
N THR A 327 -39.53 3.33 4.63
CA THR A 327 -38.24 3.47 3.92
C THR A 327 -37.94 4.92 3.53
N HIS A 328 -38.95 5.68 3.11
CA HIS A 328 -38.81 7.10 2.81
C HIS A 328 -38.51 7.94 4.08
N SER A 329 -39.21 7.66 5.19
CA SER A 329 -38.95 8.28 6.50
C SER A 329 -37.52 7.98 7.00
N GLN A 330 -37.07 6.74 6.85
CA GLN A 330 -35.69 6.34 7.15
C GLN A 330 -34.69 7.06 6.24
N TYR A 331 -34.93 7.15 4.92
CA TYR A 331 -34.10 7.90 3.98
C TYR A 331 -33.99 9.37 4.40
N MET A 332 -35.11 10.06 4.63
CA MET A 332 -35.14 11.47 5.03
C MET A 332 -34.41 11.70 6.36
N THR A 333 -34.61 10.84 7.35
CA THR A 333 -33.90 10.91 8.64
C THR A 333 -32.39 10.72 8.48
N ARG A 334 -31.97 9.81 7.60
CA ARG A 334 -30.54 9.57 7.28
C ARG A 334 -29.92 10.74 6.51
N CYS A 335 -30.66 11.33 5.57
CA CYS A 335 -30.27 12.50 4.80
C CYS A 335 -30.09 13.73 5.69
N GLN A 336 -31.05 13.99 6.60
CA GLN A 336 -30.95 15.07 7.58
C GLN A 336 -29.70 14.88 8.46
N ARG A 337 -29.55 13.71 9.09
CA ARG A 337 -28.37 13.42 9.91
C ARG A 337 -27.06 13.57 9.15
N LEU A 338 -27.00 13.11 7.88
CA LEU A 338 -25.79 13.27 7.07
C LEU A 338 -25.50 14.75 6.80
N GLY A 339 -26.53 15.57 6.54
CA GLY A 339 -26.40 17.03 6.44
C GLY A 339 -25.89 17.68 7.73
N ASP A 340 -26.43 17.29 8.88
CA ASP A 340 -25.99 17.77 10.20
C ASP A 340 -24.53 17.37 10.48
N ASP A 341 -24.14 16.13 10.14
CA ASP A 341 -22.80 15.58 10.33
C ASP A 341 -21.77 16.24 9.37
N ILE A 342 -22.18 16.56 8.13
CA ILE A 342 -21.42 17.37 7.15
C ILE A 342 -21.19 18.79 7.68
N GLY A 343 -22.25 19.45 8.17
CA GLY A 343 -22.20 20.84 8.63
C GLY A 343 -21.17 21.05 9.74
N ARG A 344 -21.21 20.21 10.79
CA ARG A 344 -20.29 20.31 11.93
C ARG A 344 -18.83 20.10 11.54
N LEU A 345 -18.54 19.18 10.61
CA LEU A 345 -17.16 18.96 10.13
C LEU A 345 -16.67 20.12 9.24
N ARG A 346 -17.53 20.71 8.39
CA ARG A 346 -17.20 21.91 7.61
C ARG A 346 -16.92 23.12 8.51
N GLU A 347 -17.69 23.31 9.57
CA GLU A 347 -17.44 24.36 10.59
C GLU A 347 -16.10 24.13 11.31
N LEU A 348 -15.82 22.90 11.74
CA LEU A 348 -14.55 22.55 12.38
C LEU A 348 -13.35 22.79 11.46
N PHE A 349 -13.40 22.32 10.21
CA PHE A 349 -12.30 22.51 9.26
C PHE A 349 -12.09 23.97 8.89
N LYS A 350 -13.15 24.78 8.83
CA LYS A 350 -13.02 26.24 8.67
C LYS A 350 -12.31 26.89 9.86
N GLY A 351 -12.66 26.52 11.09
CA GLY A 351 -11.98 27.02 12.30
C GLY A 351 -10.51 26.64 12.32
N LEU A 352 -10.20 25.37 12.03
CA LEU A 352 -8.83 24.87 11.96
C LEU A 352 -8.02 25.48 10.81
N ASP A 353 -8.61 25.84 9.67
CA ASP A 353 -7.91 26.54 8.59
C ASP A 353 -7.65 28.01 8.93
N GLN A 354 -8.58 28.66 9.65
CA GLN A 354 -8.40 30.02 10.16
C GLN A 354 -7.29 30.08 11.25
N GLU A 355 -7.17 29.07 12.11
CA GLU A 355 -6.03 28.90 13.02
C GLU A 355 -4.67 28.78 12.28
N LEU A 356 -4.67 28.40 11.00
CA LEU A 356 -3.49 28.37 10.11
C LEU A 356 -3.33 29.65 9.27
N GLU A 357 -4.24 30.62 9.37
CA GLU A 357 -4.15 31.95 8.71
C GLU A 357 -3.66 33.01 9.69
N GLU A 358 -4.25 33.08 10.88
CA GLU A 358 -3.89 34.08 11.90
C GLU A 358 -2.42 33.98 12.38
N THR A 359 -1.77 32.84 12.16
CA THR A 359 -0.33 32.63 12.41
C THR A 359 0.57 32.91 11.20
N GLN A 360 0.02 32.92 9.97
CA GLN A 360 0.78 33.15 8.73
C GLN A 360 1.14 34.63 8.58
N ASP A 361 0.25 35.55 9.00
CA ASP A 361 0.50 37.01 9.02
C ASP A 361 1.63 37.44 9.97
N CYS A 362 2.09 36.54 10.85
CA CYS A 362 3.25 36.75 11.70
C CYS A 362 4.59 36.44 11.00
N ARG A 363 4.59 36.03 9.71
CA ARG A 363 5.81 35.67 8.96
C ARG A 363 6.68 36.88 8.60
N ASP A 364 6.12 38.08 8.49
CA ASP A 364 6.82 39.27 7.96
C ASP A 364 7.61 40.07 9.01
N ARG A 365 7.72 39.56 10.25
CA ARG A 365 8.55 40.17 11.31
C ARG A 365 9.87 39.42 11.42
N ILE A 366 10.96 40.09 11.05
CA ILE A 366 12.29 39.47 10.90
C ILE A 366 12.87 38.96 12.24
N ASP A 367 12.48 39.56 13.37
CA ASP A 367 12.93 39.19 14.72
C ASP A 367 12.06 38.08 15.35
N HIS A 368 12.01 36.89 14.75
CA HIS A 368 11.38 35.72 15.38
C HIS A 368 12.23 35.19 16.54
N THR A 369 11.69 35.19 17.76
CA THR A 369 12.35 34.47 18.87
C THR A 369 12.13 32.96 18.75
N GLU A 370 13.06 32.20 19.30
CA GLU A 370 12.99 30.73 19.41
C GLU A 370 11.64 30.28 20.00
N GLU A 371 11.23 30.88 21.12
CA GLU A 371 9.94 30.64 21.78
C GLU A 371 8.73 30.86 20.86
N GLN A 372 8.78 31.86 19.98
CA GLN A 372 7.70 32.15 19.03
C GLN A 372 7.63 31.11 17.92
N MET A 373 8.77 30.66 17.38
CA MET A 373 8.80 29.58 16.38
C MET A 373 8.36 28.23 16.96
N VAL A 374 8.71 27.94 18.23
CA VAL A 374 8.20 26.78 18.97
C VAL A 374 6.69 26.92 19.20
N GLY A 375 6.21 28.12 19.56
CA GLY A 375 4.78 28.43 19.69
C GLY A 375 3.99 28.28 18.39
N GLN A 376 4.59 28.53 17.23
CA GLN A 376 4.00 28.27 15.92
C GLN A 376 4.01 26.77 15.57
N TRP A 377 5.16 26.10 15.71
CA TRP A 377 5.31 24.67 15.43
C TRP A 377 4.39 23.79 16.30
N THR A 378 4.23 24.14 17.59
CA THR A 378 3.30 23.44 18.50
C THR A 378 1.84 23.65 18.09
N LYS A 379 1.42 24.86 17.70
CA LYS A 379 0.08 25.13 17.15
C LYS A 379 -0.19 24.35 15.86
N TYR A 380 0.71 24.42 14.89
CA TYR A 380 0.59 23.67 13.63
C TYR A 380 0.51 22.16 13.89
N THR A 381 1.31 21.64 14.81
CA THR A 381 1.27 20.24 15.24
C THR A 381 -0.04 19.90 15.94
N GLY A 382 -0.60 20.80 16.76
CA GLY A 382 -1.94 20.66 17.35
C GLY A 382 -3.03 20.49 16.29
N VAL A 383 -3.10 21.42 15.33
CA VAL A 383 -4.07 21.38 14.20
C VAL A 383 -3.87 20.12 13.34
N ARG A 384 -2.63 19.72 13.05
CA ARG A 384 -2.34 18.47 12.34
C ARG A 384 -2.84 17.24 13.10
N ASN A 385 -2.74 17.25 14.42
CA ASN A 385 -3.14 16.13 15.28
C ASN A 385 -4.67 16.06 15.47
N THR A 386 -5.39 17.19 15.53
CA THR A 386 -6.88 17.19 15.56
C THR A 386 -7.45 16.68 14.24
N LEU A 387 -6.91 17.14 13.10
CA LEU A 387 -7.29 16.63 11.77
C LEU A 387 -7.04 15.12 11.64
N ALA A 388 -5.97 14.59 12.26
CA ALA A 388 -5.72 13.14 12.28
C ALA A 388 -6.74 12.35 13.11
N GLY A 389 -7.34 12.93 14.16
CA GLY A 389 -8.44 12.32 14.91
C GLY A 389 -9.74 12.26 14.12
N GLU A 390 -10.10 13.38 13.47
CA GLU A 390 -11.35 13.53 12.72
C GLU A 390 -11.37 12.80 11.37
N GLU A 391 -10.23 12.29 10.89
CA GLU A 391 -10.18 11.43 9.70
C GLU A 391 -11.07 10.17 9.84
N SER A 392 -11.32 9.74 11.09
CA SER A 392 -12.30 8.69 11.42
C SER A 392 -13.75 9.12 11.13
N GLN A 393 -14.13 10.38 11.41
CA GLN A 393 -15.46 10.92 11.11
C GLN A 393 -15.61 11.25 9.62
N VAL A 394 -14.53 11.61 8.93
CA VAL A 394 -14.54 11.77 7.46
C VAL A 394 -14.77 10.43 6.74
N GLU A 395 -14.33 9.29 7.30
CA GLU A 395 -14.77 7.96 6.82
C GLU A 395 -16.20 7.59 7.27
N LEU A 396 -16.68 8.08 8.42
CA LEU A 396 -18.07 7.91 8.83
C LEU A 396 -19.06 8.59 7.86
N LEU A 397 -18.79 9.84 7.44
CA LEU A 397 -19.59 10.52 6.40
C LEU A 397 -19.67 9.70 5.11
N LYS A 398 -18.53 9.16 4.65
CA LYS A 398 -18.47 8.29 3.47
C LYS A 398 -19.25 6.99 3.67
N ALA A 399 -19.26 6.42 4.89
CA ALA A 399 -20.04 5.24 5.20
C ALA A 399 -21.55 5.54 5.22
N GLN A 400 -21.98 6.63 5.85
CA GLN A 400 -23.37 7.08 5.87
C GLN A 400 -23.90 7.35 4.45
N LEU A 401 -23.12 8.01 3.60
CA LEU A 401 -23.46 8.20 2.18
C LEU A 401 -23.61 6.87 1.42
N ARG A 402 -22.72 5.89 1.66
CA ARG A 402 -22.84 4.54 1.07
C ARG A 402 -24.12 3.82 1.51
N GLU A 403 -24.67 4.12 2.68
CA GLU A 403 -25.96 3.59 3.13
C GLU A 403 -27.16 4.27 2.45
N LEU A 404 -27.05 5.54 2.03
CA LEU A 404 -28.10 6.23 1.26
C LEU A 404 -28.28 5.63 -0.15
N PHE A 405 -27.22 5.09 -0.77
CA PHE A 405 -27.32 4.38 -2.06
C PHE A 405 -28.05 3.03 -2.00
N ARG A 406 -28.64 2.66 -0.86
CA ARG A 406 -29.56 1.51 -0.74
C ARG A 406 -31.02 1.88 -1.06
N PHE A 407 -31.34 3.16 -1.02
CA PHE A 407 -32.65 3.71 -1.33
C PHE A 407 -32.70 4.11 -2.82
N SER A 408 -33.90 4.28 -3.36
CA SER A 408 -34.10 4.65 -4.78
C SER A 408 -33.99 6.15 -5.05
N GLU A 409 -34.02 6.99 -4.02
CA GLU A 409 -34.02 8.45 -4.13
C GLU A 409 -32.64 9.07 -4.45
N ASP A 410 -32.67 10.27 -5.04
CA ASP A 410 -31.49 10.95 -5.57
C ASP A 410 -30.65 11.68 -4.50
N SER A 411 -29.63 10.98 -4.02
CA SER A 411 -28.65 11.48 -3.05
C SER A 411 -27.43 12.20 -3.68
N ARG A 412 -27.50 12.62 -4.96
CA ARG A 412 -26.38 13.34 -5.63
C ARG A 412 -25.94 14.63 -4.93
N HIS A 413 -26.88 15.37 -4.33
CA HIS A 413 -26.59 16.61 -3.61
C HIS A 413 -25.70 16.34 -2.37
N LEU A 414 -26.12 15.45 -1.47
CA LEU A 414 -25.30 14.99 -0.34
C LEU A 414 -23.98 14.34 -0.79
N SER A 415 -23.96 13.68 -1.95
CA SER A 415 -22.73 13.14 -2.52
C SER A 415 -21.71 14.22 -2.86
N HIS A 416 -22.16 15.37 -3.38
CA HIS A 416 -21.31 16.52 -3.65
C HIS A 416 -20.80 17.16 -2.35
N ASP A 417 -21.65 17.31 -1.32
CA ASP A 417 -21.23 17.89 -0.04
C ASP A 417 -20.24 17.02 0.73
N VAL A 418 -20.42 15.69 0.80
CA VAL A 418 -19.40 14.79 1.38
C VAL A 418 -18.08 14.90 0.61
N LEU A 419 -18.11 14.99 -0.73
CA LEU A 419 -16.91 15.18 -1.53
C LEU A 419 -16.25 16.54 -1.33
N ALA A 420 -17.02 17.59 -1.01
CA ALA A 420 -16.50 18.89 -0.62
C ALA A 420 -15.80 18.83 0.74
N VAL A 421 -16.48 18.30 1.79
CA VAL A 421 -15.89 18.13 3.14
C VAL A 421 -14.64 17.24 3.13
N VAL A 422 -14.59 16.22 2.27
CA VAL A 422 -13.40 15.39 2.06
C VAL A 422 -12.24 16.16 1.43
N LYS A 423 -12.52 17.08 0.48
CA LYS A 423 -11.50 17.95 -0.12
C LYS A 423 -11.03 19.03 0.86
N GLU A 424 -11.96 19.64 1.60
CA GLU A 424 -11.70 20.60 2.68
C GLU A 424 -10.73 19.96 3.69
N HIS A 425 -11.08 18.80 4.27
CA HIS A 425 -10.23 18.04 5.18
C HIS A 425 -8.81 17.80 4.63
N GLN A 426 -8.69 17.28 3.40
CA GLN A 426 -7.38 16.98 2.82
C GLN A 426 -6.58 18.25 2.48
N SER A 427 -7.24 19.36 2.14
CA SER A 427 -6.59 20.66 1.93
C SER A 427 -5.98 21.19 3.23
N VAL A 428 -6.78 21.30 4.29
CA VAL A 428 -6.32 21.79 5.61
C VAL A 428 -5.27 20.84 6.20
N LYS A 429 -5.42 19.51 6.04
CA LYS A 429 -4.44 18.51 6.47
C LYS A 429 -3.10 18.64 5.74
N CYS A 430 -3.11 18.83 4.41
CA CYS A 430 -1.89 19.09 3.63
C CYS A 430 -1.24 20.42 4.02
N ARG A 431 -2.04 21.47 4.22
CA ARG A 431 -1.59 22.80 4.66
C ARG A 431 -0.94 22.75 6.04
N ALA A 432 -1.61 22.17 7.04
CA ALA A 432 -1.08 21.98 8.40
C ALA A 432 0.22 21.17 8.37
N THR A 433 0.25 20.06 7.62
CA THR A 433 1.45 19.22 7.49
C THR A 433 2.62 20.00 6.88
N ARG A 434 2.38 20.79 5.82
CA ARG A 434 3.41 21.67 5.23
C ARG A 434 3.93 22.69 6.23
N LEU A 435 3.05 23.39 6.95
CA LEU A 435 3.43 24.41 7.93
C LEU A 435 4.18 23.81 9.14
N CYS A 436 3.82 22.61 9.59
CA CYS A 436 4.62 21.85 10.56
C CYS A 436 6.04 21.59 10.06
N SER A 437 6.21 21.15 8.80
CA SER A 437 7.54 20.83 8.25
C SER A 437 8.37 22.07 7.92
N GLU A 438 7.75 23.17 7.47
CA GLU A 438 8.42 24.47 7.32
C GLU A 438 8.96 24.98 8.67
N SER A 439 8.16 24.89 9.74
CA SER A 439 8.57 25.33 11.08
C SER A 439 9.53 24.36 11.78
N GLU A 440 9.41 23.04 11.60
CA GLU A 440 10.41 22.06 12.08
C GLU A 440 11.77 22.33 11.43
N LEU A 441 11.81 22.64 10.13
CA LEU A 441 13.04 22.95 9.40
C LEU A 441 13.66 24.29 9.87
N GLY A 442 12.84 25.31 10.13
CA GLY A 442 13.30 26.57 10.72
C GLY A 442 13.96 26.37 12.08
N LEU A 443 13.29 25.64 12.98
CA LEU A 443 13.82 25.27 14.30
C LEU A 443 15.08 24.40 14.19
N ARG A 444 15.12 23.44 13.26
CA ARG A 444 16.30 22.60 12.98
C ARG A 444 17.54 23.43 12.66
N ASN A 445 17.42 24.38 11.74
CA ASN A 445 18.56 25.18 11.29
C ASN A 445 19.14 26.03 12.45
N ILE A 446 18.28 26.59 13.30
CA ILE A 446 18.69 27.43 14.44
C ILE A 446 19.28 26.57 15.57
N LEU A 447 18.72 25.39 15.84
CA LEU A 447 19.19 24.50 16.91
C LEU A 447 20.46 23.72 16.53
N GLN A 448 20.75 23.52 15.24
CA GLN A 448 21.97 22.83 14.77
C GLN A 448 23.14 23.77 14.42
N ASP A 449 22.92 25.09 14.30
CA ASP A 449 23.95 26.09 13.98
C ASP A 449 25.26 25.97 14.81
N PRO A 450 25.24 25.77 16.15
CA PRO A 450 26.47 25.66 16.93
C PRO A 450 27.40 24.52 16.49
N LEU A 451 26.84 23.42 15.98
CA LEU A 451 27.60 22.28 15.46
C LEU A 451 28.25 22.62 14.11
N LEU A 452 27.52 23.32 13.23
CA LEU A 452 28.00 23.76 11.91
C LEU A 452 29.15 24.78 12.01
N VAL A 453 29.12 25.67 13.00
CA VAL A 453 30.21 26.63 13.27
C VAL A 453 31.43 25.91 13.87
N TYR A 454 31.22 24.87 14.69
CA TYR A 454 32.30 24.10 15.28
C TYR A 454 33.14 23.33 14.24
N ASP A 455 32.54 22.69 13.25
CA ASP A 455 33.33 21.93 12.24
C ASP A 455 34.25 22.88 11.44
N GLN A 456 33.79 24.08 11.09
CA GLN A 456 34.59 25.11 10.42
C GLN A 456 35.80 25.56 11.26
N TRP A 457 35.58 25.76 12.57
CA TRP A 457 36.66 26.09 13.52
C TRP A 457 37.65 24.92 13.64
N LYS A 458 37.17 23.69 13.82
CA LYS A 458 37.97 22.46 13.99
C LYS A 458 38.89 22.19 12.78
N ASP A 459 38.40 22.39 11.56
CA ASP A 459 39.24 22.25 10.35
C ASP A 459 40.32 23.35 10.29
N THR A 460 39.95 24.59 10.63
CA THR A 460 40.89 25.72 10.70
C THR A 460 41.97 25.52 11.78
N VAL A 461 41.60 24.95 12.94
CA VAL A 461 42.55 24.59 14.01
C VAL A 461 43.49 23.48 13.57
N SER A 462 42.97 22.45 12.90
CA SER A 462 43.77 21.33 12.40
C SER A 462 44.87 21.81 11.44
N GLN A 463 44.50 22.66 10.48
CA GLN A 463 45.44 23.29 9.55
C GLN A 463 46.52 24.13 10.28
N VAL A 464 46.16 24.88 11.32
CA VAL A 464 47.11 25.71 12.08
C VAL A 464 48.04 24.87 12.97
N LEU A 465 47.55 23.77 13.55
CA LEU A 465 48.40 22.84 14.29
C LEU A 465 49.45 22.19 13.38
N GLU A 466 49.04 21.70 12.20
CA GLU A 466 49.92 21.08 11.21
C GLU A 466 50.96 22.08 10.65
N THR A 467 50.51 23.21 10.09
CA THR A 467 51.41 24.22 9.50
C THR A 467 52.38 24.85 10.52
N SER A 468 52.08 24.78 11.81
CA SER A 468 53.00 25.25 12.85
C SER A 468 54.15 24.30 13.15
N ALA A 469 54.13 23.03 12.70
CA ALA A 469 54.97 21.97 13.23
C ALA A 469 56.49 22.22 13.10
N GLU A 470 56.94 22.67 11.92
CA GLU A 470 58.36 22.67 11.52
C GLU A 470 59.01 24.08 11.46
N VAL A 471 58.28 25.13 11.84
CA VAL A 471 58.72 26.53 11.63
C VAL A 471 59.84 26.94 12.59
N THR A 472 60.97 27.37 12.02
CA THR A 472 62.16 27.87 12.74
C THR A 472 62.40 29.38 12.58
N ASP A 473 61.70 30.05 11.66
CA ASP A 473 61.82 31.51 11.47
C ASP A 473 61.07 32.30 12.56
N PHE A 474 61.75 33.30 13.12
CA PHE A 474 61.25 34.13 14.21
C PHE A 474 59.99 34.93 13.81
N SER A 475 59.94 35.46 12.59
CA SER A 475 58.79 36.21 12.07
C SER A 475 57.53 35.35 11.98
N HIS A 476 57.65 34.16 11.37
CA HIS A 476 56.52 33.24 11.24
C HIS A 476 56.09 32.62 12.59
N VAL A 477 57.02 32.34 13.50
CA VAL A 477 56.71 31.87 14.86
C VAL A 477 55.84 32.89 15.62
N ALA A 478 56.12 34.19 15.50
CA ALA A 478 55.33 35.24 16.13
C ALA A 478 53.90 35.32 15.55
N MET A 479 53.74 35.30 14.22
CA MET A 479 52.42 35.31 13.57
C MET A 479 51.58 34.07 13.92
N LEU A 480 52.21 32.90 13.99
CA LEU A 480 51.53 31.66 14.37
C LEU A 480 51.00 31.70 15.81
N VAL A 481 51.78 32.26 16.76
CA VAL A 481 51.30 32.47 18.14
C VAL A 481 50.07 33.36 18.16
N GLN A 482 50.04 34.45 17.39
CA GLN A 482 48.89 35.35 17.31
C GLN A 482 47.65 34.68 16.67
N LYS A 483 47.83 33.88 15.62
CA LYS A 483 46.72 33.12 14.99
C LYS A 483 46.14 32.06 15.96
N ILE A 484 47.01 31.37 16.71
CA ILE A 484 46.62 30.42 17.76
C ILE A 484 45.84 31.13 18.88
N GLU A 485 46.21 32.35 19.27
CA GLU A 485 45.47 33.15 20.26
C GLU A 485 44.07 33.58 19.80
N CYS A 486 43.82 33.70 18.50
CA CYS A 486 42.48 33.97 17.96
C CYS A 486 41.60 32.72 18.06
N LEU A 487 42.08 31.58 17.53
CA LEU A 487 41.38 30.29 17.56
C LEU A 487 41.06 29.81 18.99
N LEU A 488 41.91 30.13 19.98
CA LEU A 488 41.65 29.84 21.39
C LEU A 488 40.49 30.68 21.97
N LYS A 489 40.24 31.91 21.50
CA LYS A 489 39.08 32.73 21.91
C LYS A 489 37.79 32.22 21.28
N GLU A 490 37.83 31.92 19.98
CA GLU A 490 36.71 31.32 19.24
C GLU A 490 36.28 29.98 19.88
N SER A 491 37.24 29.20 20.37
CA SER A 491 36.99 27.97 21.13
C SER A 491 36.17 28.20 22.42
N VAL A 492 36.39 29.31 23.13
CA VAL A 492 35.61 29.64 24.34
C VAL A 492 34.18 30.04 23.96
N GLN A 493 34.02 30.85 22.91
CA GLN A 493 32.70 31.24 22.38
C GLN A 493 31.90 30.04 21.87
N LEU A 494 32.56 29.04 21.27
CA LEU A 494 31.93 27.77 20.92
C LEU A 494 31.48 26.96 22.14
N GLN A 495 32.27 26.95 23.22
CA GLN A 495 31.87 26.27 24.47
C GLN A 495 30.64 26.94 25.11
N GLU A 496 30.54 28.27 25.06
CA GLU A 496 29.36 29.01 25.52
C GLU A 496 28.12 28.64 24.68
N ARG A 497 28.21 28.67 23.35
CA ARG A 497 27.12 28.26 22.43
C ARG A 497 26.70 26.80 22.63
N PHE A 498 27.66 25.90 22.88
CA PHE A 498 27.38 24.50 23.19
C PHE A 498 26.63 24.34 24.52
N SER A 499 27.04 25.02 25.59
CA SER A 499 26.34 24.95 26.88
C SER A 499 24.89 25.51 26.80
N LEU A 500 24.66 26.51 25.95
CA LEU A 500 23.31 27.04 25.69
C LEU A 500 22.42 26.06 24.90
N LEU A 501 23.02 25.17 24.08
CA LEU A 501 22.30 24.11 23.38
C LEU A 501 22.08 22.87 24.26
N GLU A 502 23.04 22.53 25.12
CA GLU A 502 22.97 21.44 26.10
C GLU A 502 21.80 21.59 27.07
N VAL A 503 21.53 22.81 27.53
CA VAL A 503 20.38 23.15 28.41
C VAL A 503 19.02 23.01 27.68
N LYS A 504 18.99 22.88 26.35
CA LYS A 504 17.76 22.80 25.54
C LYS A 504 17.32 21.37 25.20
N GLY A 505 17.84 20.34 25.89
CA GLY A 505 17.48 18.94 25.66
C GLY A 505 15.97 18.68 25.54
N ASP A 506 15.17 19.15 26.51
CA ASP A 506 13.70 19.01 26.50
C ASP A 506 13.02 19.60 25.26
N LEU A 507 13.61 20.64 24.66
CA LEU A 507 13.10 21.25 23.43
C LEU A 507 13.50 20.46 22.18
N LEU A 508 14.72 19.89 22.16
CA LEU A 508 15.15 18.98 21.10
C LEU A 508 14.26 17.71 21.08
N ASP A 509 13.96 17.16 22.26
CA ASP A 509 13.03 16.04 22.45
C ASP A 509 11.63 16.39 21.93
N SER A 510 11.14 17.59 22.25
CA SER A 510 9.82 18.06 21.80
C SER A 510 9.74 18.20 20.27
N VAL A 511 10.68 18.92 19.66
CA VAL A 511 10.61 19.31 18.23
C VAL A 511 11.01 18.16 17.29
N PHE A 512 12.02 17.34 17.67
CA PHE A 512 12.56 16.30 16.79
C PHE A 512 12.21 14.87 17.21
N GLY A 513 11.69 14.68 18.41
CA GLY A 513 11.49 13.36 19.03
C GLY A 513 12.77 12.81 19.68
N PRO A 514 12.64 11.98 20.74
CA PRO A 514 13.77 11.57 21.58
C PRO A 514 14.88 10.88 20.79
N GLU A 515 14.55 9.91 19.91
CA GLU A 515 15.55 9.18 19.11
C GLU A 515 16.47 10.08 18.26
N ARG A 516 15.98 11.25 17.83
CA ARG A 516 16.78 12.23 17.06
C ARG A 516 17.48 13.23 17.96
N SER A 517 16.88 13.58 19.10
CA SER A 517 17.47 14.39 20.14
C SER A 517 18.68 13.70 20.76
N ASP A 518 18.56 12.43 21.17
CA ASP A 518 19.66 11.58 21.67
C ASP A 518 20.86 11.57 20.72
N GLY A 519 20.61 11.46 19.41
CA GLY A 519 21.63 11.54 18.36
C GLY A 519 22.37 12.89 18.38
N LEU A 520 21.63 14.00 18.37
CA LEU A 520 22.20 15.35 18.37
C LEU A 520 22.89 15.71 19.70
N GLN A 521 22.39 15.23 20.83
CA GLN A 521 23.05 15.37 22.14
C GLN A 521 24.35 14.56 22.19
N SER A 522 24.41 13.38 21.56
CA SER A 522 25.62 12.57 21.41
C SER A 522 26.66 13.23 20.48
N GLU A 523 26.21 13.82 19.36
CA GLU A 523 27.04 14.63 18.46
C GLU A 523 27.60 15.86 19.17
N LEU A 524 26.76 16.64 19.86
CA LEU A 524 27.14 17.80 20.69
C LEU A 524 28.18 17.41 21.76
N SER A 525 27.90 16.36 22.53
CA SER A 525 28.83 15.84 23.54
C SER A 525 30.18 15.43 22.94
N THR A 526 30.18 14.96 21.69
CA THR A 526 31.39 14.55 20.97
C THR A 526 32.14 15.75 20.40
N ALA A 527 31.44 16.76 19.88
CA ALA A 527 32.00 18.03 19.47
C ALA A 527 32.65 18.77 20.66
N MET A 528 32.00 18.82 21.83
CA MET A 528 32.56 19.40 23.06
C MET A 528 33.86 18.73 23.50
N ARG A 529 33.92 17.39 23.52
CA ARG A 529 35.15 16.64 23.86
C ARG A 529 36.29 16.90 22.86
N ASN A 530 35.97 16.91 21.57
CA ASN A 530 36.96 17.16 20.50
C ASN A 530 37.44 18.61 20.49
N ARG A 531 36.55 19.58 20.75
CA ARG A 531 36.89 21.00 20.94
C ARG A 531 37.89 21.16 22.09
N GLU A 532 37.66 20.50 23.22
CA GLU A 532 38.55 20.59 24.38
C GLU A 532 39.94 19.99 24.09
N LEU A 533 39.99 18.82 23.43
CA LEU A 533 41.25 18.22 22.97
C LEU A 533 42.05 19.17 22.07
N LEU A 534 41.39 19.78 21.08
CA LEU A 534 42.01 20.74 20.15
C LEU A 534 42.43 22.05 20.85
N HIS A 535 41.66 22.52 21.83
CA HIS A 535 42.00 23.68 22.66
C HIS A 535 43.30 23.45 23.44
N VAL A 536 43.41 22.29 24.11
CA VAL A 536 44.62 21.89 24.85
C VAL A 536 45.82 21.74 23.91
N GLN A 537 45.63 21.18 22.71
CA GLN A 537 46.71 21.06 21.71
C GLN A 537 47.21 22.43 21.23
N LEU A 538 46.30 23.38 20.92
CA LEU A 538 46.67 24.76 20.59
C LEU A 538 47.44 25.44 21.72
N GLN A 539 46.99 25.28 22.97
CA GLN A 539 47.63 25.86 24.14
C GLN A 539 49.04 25.27 24.39
N GLN A 540 49.23 23.96 24.16
CA GLN A 540 50.55 23.31 24.18
C GLN A 540 51.45 23.75 23.01
N ARG A 541 50.90 24.03 21.83
CA ARG A 541 51.70 24.53 20.70
C ARG A 541 52.18 25.96 20.98
N LYS A 542 51.29 26.83 21.46
CA LYS A 542 51.58 28.21 21.84
C LYS A 542 52.77 28.31 22.80
N SER A 543 52.74 27.58 23.92
CA SER A 543 53.78 27.65 24.95
C SER A 543 55.16 27.19 24.45
N ARG A 544 55.20 26.15 23.62
CA ARG A 544 56.44 25.70 22.95
C ARG A 544 57.03 26.77 22.01
N LEU A 545 56.19 27.46 21.24
CA LEU A 545 56.61 28.53 20.34
C LEU A 545 57.09 29.78 21.10
N GLN A 546 56.43 30.15 22.20
CA GLN A 546 56.87 31.25 23.07
C GLN A 546 58.23 30.97 23.74
N ALA A 547 58.52 29.72 24.12
CA ALA A 547 59.82 29.35 24.68
C ALA A 547 60.99 29.48 23.67
N PHE A 548 60.72 29.28 22.37
CA PHE A 548 61.72 29.46 21.31
C PHE A 548 62.09 30.95 21.10
N ILE A 549 61.10 31.85 21.16
CA ILE A 549 61.30 33.30 21.04
C ILE A 549 62.30 33.82 22.07
N SER A 550 62.17 33.41 23.34
CA SER A 550 63.06 33.88 24.42
C SER A 550 64.52 33.46 24.19
N ARG A 551 64.76 32.18 23.87
CA ARG A 551 66.12 31.60 23.84
C ARG A 551 67.02 32.19 22.74
N THR A 552 66.44 32.59 21.61
CA THR A 552 67.17 33.20 20.49
C THR A 552 67.67 34.62 20.83
N LYS A 553 66.98 35.33 21.75
CA LYS A 553 67.38 36.67 22.20
C LYS A 553 68.69 36.62 23.00
N ASP A 554 68.78 35.73 23.98
CA ASP A 554 69.87 35.71 24.97
C ASP A 554 71.24 35.45 24.31
N PHE A 555 71.31 34.58 23.30
CA PHE A 555 72.52 34.37 22.48
C PHE A 555 73.03 35.67 21.84
N THR A 556 72.11 36.47 21.28
CA THR A 556 72.41 37.63 20.43
C THR A 556 73.12 38.74 21.21
N ASP A 557 72.79 38.92 22.49
CA ASP A 557 73.38 39.96 23.32
C ASP A 557 74.71 39.51 23.96
N THR A 558 74.84 38.22 24.30
CA THR A 558 76.10 37.66 24.80
C THR A 558 77.22 37.64 23.75
N TYR A 559 76.92 37.36 22.48
CA TYR A 559 77.91 37.33 21.39
C TYR A 559 78.59 38.69 21.18
N LYS A 560 77.81 39.78 21.12
CA LYS A 560 78.31 41.16 20.89
C LYS A 560 79.35 41.59 21.91
N LEU A 561 79.18 41.17 23.17
CA LEU A 561 80.06 41.52 24.28
C LEU A 561 81.48 40.93 24.15
N MET A 562 81.63 39.78 23.50
CA MET A 562 82.94 39.14 23.34
C MET A 562 83.76 39.76 22.21
N CYS A 563 83.11 40.14 21.10
CA CYS A 563 83.79 40.85 19.99
C CYS A 563 84.47 42.15 20.43
N SER A 564 83.86 42.91 21.37
CA SER A 564 84.45 44.15 21.88
C SER A 564 85.68 43.91 22.78
N LYS A 565 85.68 42.84 23.58
CA LYS A 565 86.80 42.46 24.44
C LYS A 565 88.06 42.08 23.64
N LEU A 566 87.93 41.20 22.65
CA LEU A 566 89.06 40.78 21.79
C LEU A 566 89.66 41.98 21.02
N SER A 567 88.80 42.89 20.55
CA SER A 567 89.22 44.11 19.86
C SER A 567 90.10 45.02 20.74
N SER A 568 89.78 45.13 22.04
CA SER A 568 90.55 45.92 23.01
C SER A 568 91.97 45.39 23.22
N VAL A 569 92.13 44.07 23.37
CA VAL A 569 93.45 43.46 23.62
C VAL A 569 94.35 43.56 22.38
N LYS A 570 93.79 43.40 21.18
CA LYS A 570 94.49 43.62 19.91
C LYS A 570 95.05 45.05 19.76
N GLY A 571 94.33 46.05 20.29
CA GLY A 571 94.81 47.43 20.34
C GLY A 571 96.05 47.60 21.24
N ARG A 572 96.00 47.05 22.45
CA ARG A 572 97.10 47.16 23.43
C ARG A 572 98.40 46.49 22.97
N LEU A 573 98.32 45.36 22.26
CA LEU A 573 99.48 44.68 21.69
C LEU A 573 100.26 45.59 20.72
N MET A 574 99.56 46.32 19.84
CA MET A 574 100.19 47.19 18.84
C MET A 574 100.92 48.38 19.47
N THR A 575 100.43 48.92 20.59
CA THR A 575 101.08 50.05 21.28
C THR A 575 102.38 49.70 21.98
N ALA A 576 102.66 48.42 22.26
CA ALA A 576 103.88 47.98 22.95
C ALA A 576 105.04 47.61 21.99
N ASP A 577 104.82 47.60 20.68
CA ASP A 577 105.74 47.02 19.69
C ASP A 577 106.71 48.04 19.06
N GLY A 578 107.70 48.51 19.83
CA GLY A 578 108.72 49.47 19.37
C GLY A 578 110.11 49.25 19.99
N LEU A 579 111.19 49.58 19.25
CA LEU A 579 112.58 49.41 19.71
C LEU A 579 112.94 50.34 20.87
N GLN A 580 113.63 49.81 21.87
CA GLN A 580 113.93 50.48 23.14
C GLN A 580 115.40 50.95 23.26
N PRO A 581 115.69 52.05 23.99
CA PRO A 581 117.01 52.67 24.05
C PRO A 581 118.01 51.95 24.96
N ASP A 582 117.58 51.44 26.12
CA ASP A 582 118.46 50.84 27.11
C ASP A 582 117.99 49.45 27.56
N ILE A 583 118.72 48.84 28.49
CA ILE A 583 118.48 47.49 28.98
C ILE A 583 117.28 47.39 29.95
N LEU A 584 116.91 48.49 30.61
CA LEU A 584 115.77 48.57 31.53
C LEU A 584 114.46 48.75 30.76
N ALA A 585 114.47 49.63 29.74
CA ALA A 585 113.36 49.83 28.83
C ALA A 585 113.02 48.54 28.05
N LYS A 586 114.04 47.78 27.60
CA LYS A 586 113.85 46.44 26.99
C LYS A 586 113.21 45.43 27.94
N LYS A 587 113.58 45.43 29.23
CA LYS A 587 112.94 44.56 30.24
C LYS A 587 111.48 44.94 30.47
N SER A 588 111.20 46.22 30.70
CA SER A 588 109.83 46.72 30.91
C SER A 588 108.90 46.47 29.72
N GLN A 589 109.43 46.38 28.50
CA GLN A 589 108.67 45.97 27.31
C GLN A 589 108.24 44.49 27.37
N SER A 590 109.13 43.58 27.80
CA SER A 590 108.80 42.16 27.93
C SER A 590 107.72 41.94 28.99
N ASP A 591 107.85 42.61 30.14
CA ASP A 591 106.85 42.61 31.21
C ASP A 591 105.45 43.05 30.70
N GLN A 592 105.39 44.06 29.82
CA GLN A 592 104.14 44.52 29.22
C GLN A 592 103.51 43.47 28.28
N PHE A 593 104.29 42.79 27.43
CA PHE A 593 103.76 41.70 26.60
C PHE A 593 103.27 40.53 27.46
N GLY A 594 103.94 40.21 28.57
CA GLY A 594 103.51 39.17 29.51
C GLY A 594 102.14 39.44 30.16
N VAL A 595 101.86 40.70 30.52
CA VAL A 595 100.52 41.11 31.01
C VAL A 595 99.46 40.98 29.92
N ILE A 596 99.77 41.38 28.68
CA ILE A 596 98.83 41.29 27.55
C ILE A 596 98.49 39.84 27.21
N LEU A 597 99.42 38.89 27.38
CA LEU A 597 99.18 37.46 27.13
C LEU A 597 98.11 36.90 28.08
N LYS A 598 98.27 37.17 29.38
CA LYS A 598 97.35 36.69 30.42
C LYS A 598 95.91 37.18 30.22
N ASP A 599 95.75 38.44 29.80
CA ASP A 599 94.43 39.02 29.48
C ASP A 599 93.73 38.35 28.26
N VAL A 600 94.45 37.58 27.43
CA VAL A 600 93.84 36.74 26.37
C VAL A 600 93.46 35.35 26.89
N GLU A 601 94.26 34.79 27.80
CA GLU A 601 94.00 33.49 28.45
C GLU A 601 92.72 33.55 29.30
N ASP A 602 92.53 34.61 30.11
CA ASP A 602 91.35 34.81 30.99
C ASP A 602 90.00 34.93 30.24
N TYR A 603 89.99 35.04 28.90
CA TYR A 603 88.78 35.08 28.09
C TYR A 603 88.28 33.72 27.58
N GLU A 604 89.09 32.64 27.69
CA GLU A 604 88.75 31.30 27.19
C GLU A 604 87.40 30.80 27.74
N ALA A 605 87.23 30.84 29.07
CA ALA A 605 86.02 30.37 29.74
C ALA A 605 84.74 31.13 29.32
N GLN A 606 84.87 32.39 28.91
CA GLN A 606 83.76 33.22 28.46
C GLN A 606 83.38 32.94 27.00
N VAL A 607 84.33 32.49 26.16
CA VAL A 607 84.05 31.98 24.82
C VAL A 607 83.32 30.64 24.93
N MET A 608 83.84 29.69 25.74
CA MET A 608 83.23 28.36 25.88
C MET A 608 81.81 28.38 26.45
N ALA A 609 81.48 29.32 27.34
CA ALA A 609 80.11 29.48 27.84
C ALA A 609 79.09 29.81 26.73
N LEU A 610 79.51 30.53 25.67
CA LEU A 610 78.65 31.00 24.59
C LEU A 610 78.10 29.84 23.73
N GLU A 611 78.85 28.74 23.63
CA GLU A 611 78.46 27.53 22.89
C GLU A 611 77.09 26.99 23.36
N THR A 612 76.81 27.07 24.65
CA THR A 612 75.57 26.57 25.27
C THR A 612 74.30 27.31 24.83
N LEU A 613 74.44 28.53 24.29
CA LEU A 613 73.32 29.38 23.86
C LEU A 613 73.05 29.29 22.34
N VAL A 614 74.01 28.80 21.55
CA VAL A 614 73.95 28.73 20.07
C VAL A 614 72.63 28.13 19.57
N SER A 615 72.12 27.10 20.26
CA SER A 615 70.87 26.40 19.93
C SER A 615 70.89 25.77 18.52
N SER A 616 69.76 25.25 18.02
CA SER A 616 69.65 24.67 16.67
C SER A 616 69.60 25.72 15.54
N SER A 617 70.17 26.90 15.75
CA SER A 617 70.21 27.99 14.77
C SER A 617 71.52 27.94 13.98
N GLN A 618 71.44 27.58 12.70
CA GLN A 618 72.59 27.55 11.79
C GLN A 618 73.31 28.92 11.73
N THR A 619 72.55 30.02 11.77
CA THR A 619 73.06 31.39 11.77
C THR A 619 73.85 31.72 13.04
N ASN A 620 73.37 31.28 14.21
CA ASN A 620 74.06 31.50 15.48
C ASN A 620 75.38 30.72 15.51
N ARG A 621 75.38 29.49 14.98
CA ARG A 621 76.54 28.61 14.95
C ARG A 621 77.70 29.21 14.15
N ILE A 622 77.41 29.72 12.95
CA ILE A 622 78.40 30.36 12.07
C ILE A 622 79.05 31.58 12.75
N GLN A 623 78.28 32.34 13.55
CA GLN A 623 78.82 33.49 14.29
C GLN A 623 79.74 33.05 15.45
N PHE A 624 79.35 32.02 16.22
CA PHE A 624 80.20 31.46 17.28
C PHE A 624 81.54 30.94 16.75
N GLU A 625 81.53 30.15 15.68
CA GLU A 625 82.74 29.55 15.10
C GLU A 625 83.76 30.63 14.69
N LYS A 626 83.31 31.75 14.10
CA LYS A 626 84.17 32.90 13.75
C LYS A 626 84.84 33.56 14.97
N LEU A 627 84.11 33.75 16.07
CA LEU A 627 84.64 34.38 17.29
C LEU A 627 85.77 33.55 17.91
N CYS A 628 85.64 32.22 17.90
CA CYS A 628 86.64 31.29 18.41
C CYS A 628 87.97 31.40 17.65
N ASP A 629 87.94 31.64 16.35
CA ASP A 629 89.16 31.76 15.54
C ASP A 629 89.85 33.12 15.70
N GLU A 630 89.09 34.21 15.85
CA GLU A 630 89.65 35.54 16.16
C GLU A 630 90.40 35.55 17.52
N TRP A 631 89.90 34.82 18.52
CA TRP A 631 90.58 34.65 19.82
C TRP A 631 91.89 33.85 19.70
N LYS A 632 91.86 32.67 19.06
CA LYS A 632 93.06 31.81 18.87
C LYS A 632 94.19 32.55 18.16
N HIS A 633 93.88 33.29 17.09
CA HIS A 633 94.87 34.05 16.34
C HIS A 633 95.54 35.15 17.19
N LEU A 634 94.79 35.81 18.07
CA LEU A 634 95.33 36.86 18.94
C LEU A 634 96.26 36.26 20.01
N HIS A 635 95.87 35.14 20.64
CA HIS A 635 96.69 34.44 21.64
C HIS A 635 98.08 34.06 21.11
N ILE A 636 98.13 33.48 19.90
CA ILE A 636 99.40 33.11 19.23
C ILE A 636 100.26 34.35 18.95
N ALA A 637 99.64 35.45 18.49
CA ALA A 637 100.35 36.67 18.12
C ALA A 637 100.98 37.41 19.33
N VAL A 638 100.31 37.43 20.48
CA VAL A 638 100.87 38.01 21.72
C VAL A 638 102.05 37.18 22.21
N LYS A 639 101.90 35.85 22.26
CA LYS A 639 102.93 34.95 22.80
C LYS A 639 104.27 35.08 22.07
N ALA A 640 104.23 35.12 20.74
CA ALA A 640 105.42 35.29 19.90
C ALA A 640 106.16 36.63 20.11
N LYS A 641 105.52 37.66 20.72
CA LYS A 641 106.17 38.92 21.06
C LYS A 641 106.94 38.86 22.38
N VAL A 642 106.44 38.13 23.38
CA VAL A 642 107.16 37.85 24.64
C VAL A 642 108.48 37.12 24.34
N ASP A 643 108.42 36.08 23.50
CA ASP A 643 109.57 35.22 23.21
C ASP A 643 110.75 35.98 22.54
N GLU A 644 110.49 36.99 21.71
CA GLU A 644 111.56 37.80 21.08
C GLU A 644 112.02 38.98 21.98
N SER A 645 111.16 39.56 22.83
CA SER A 645 111.59 40.62 23.76
C SER A 645 112.57 40.12 24.82
N ASP A 646 112.34 38.95 25.42
CA ASP A 646 113.28 38.33 26.37
C ASP A 646 114.65 38.06 25.75
N LYS A 647 114.66 37.63 24.49
CA LYS A 647 115.88 37.38 23.70
C LYS A 647 116.65 38.67 23.40
N ILE A 648 115.95 39.76 23.09
CA ILE A 648 116.54 41.10 22.90
C ILE A 648 117.17 41.64 24.20
N VAL A 649 116.59 41.32 25.36
CA VAL A 649 117.18 41.64 26.68
C VAL A 649 118.47 40.85 26.91
N ALA A 650 118.43 39.52 26.77
CA ALA A 650 119.55 38.63 27.10
C ALA A 650 120.80 38.84 26.22
N GLU A 651 120.62 39.33 24.99
CA GLU A 651 121.73 39.74 24.11
C GLU A 651 122.42 41.03 24.61
N HIS A 652 121.69 41.94 25.25
CA HIS A 652 122.24 43.21 25.77
C HIS A 652 123.11 43.00 27.02
N GLU A 653 122.70 42.12 27.94
CA GLU A 653 123.43 41.83 29.19
C GLU A 653 124.86 41.33 28.91
N ARG A 654 125.00 40.37 27.98
CA ARG A 654 126.28 39.73 27.63
C ARG A 654 127.32 40.72 27.08
N PHE A 655 126.89 41.74 26.37
CA PHE A 655 127.76 42.80 25.87
C PHE A 655 128.32 43.65 27.02
N HIS A 656 127.45 44.07 27.94
CA HIS A 656 127.80 44.94 29.06
C HIS A 656 128.84 44.29 29.99
N ASP A 657 128.62 43.02 30.35
CA ASP A 657 129.56 42.24 31.18
C ASP A 657 130.95 42.11 30.53
N SER A 658 130.97 41.85 29.23
CA SER A 658 132.21 41.64 28.47
C SER A 658 133.03 42.93 28.33
N LEU A 659 132.36 44.09 28.16
CA LEU A 659 133.01 45.40 28.10
C LEU A 659 133.66 45.76 29.44
N LEU A 660 132.93 45.58 30.55
CA LEU A 660 133.42 45.82 31.92
C LEU A 660 134.65 44.98 32.29
N ASN A 661 134.81 43.80 31.71
CA ASN A 661 135.95 42.92 31.95
C ASN A 661 137.26 43.51 31.38
N ILE A 662 137.20 44.07 30.17
CA ILE A 662 138.39 44.59 29.48
C ILE A 662 138.83 45.95 30.04
N GLU A 663 137.89 46.84 30.40
CA GLU A 663 138.23 48.11 31.07
C GLU A 663 139.02 47.88 32.38
N LYS A 664 138.64 46.85 33.16
CA LYS A 664 139.35 46.46 34.40
C LYS A 664 140.78 45.97 34.11
N TRP A 665 140.97 45.10 33.12
CA TRP A 665 142.31 44.61 32.77
C TRP A 665 143.21 45.75 32.25
N LEU A 666 142.69 46.62 31.39
CA LEU A 666 143.40 47.79 30.86
C LEU A 666 143.93 48.71 31.98
N MET A 667 143.11 48.95 33.00
CA MET A 667 143.49 49.76 34.16
C MET A 667 144.67 49.16 34.92
N ILE A 668 144.61 47.85 35.23
CA ILE A 668 145.62 47.14 36.00
C ILE A 668 146.96 47.07 35.22
N MET A 669 146.91 46.71 33.94
CA MET A 669 148.12 46.58 33.12
C MET A 669 148.85 47.93 32.94
N LYS A 670 148.10 49.05 32.91
CA LYS A 670 148.68 50.40 32.86
C LYS A 670 149.50 50.74 34.11
N GLN A 671 149.06 50.34 35.28
CA GLN A 671 149.83 50.48 36.52
C GLN A 671 151.06 49.56 36.52
N LYS A 672 150.89 48.30 36.08
CA LYS A 672 151.94 47.27 36.02
C LYS A 672 153.12 47.66 35.13
N LEU A 673 152.89 48.38 34.01
CA LEU A 673 153.97 48.86 33.13
C LEU A 673 154.68 50.13 33.61
N MET A 674 154.01 50.96 34.42
CA MET A 674 154.60 52.21 34.93
C MET A 674 155.67 51.95 36.01
N SER A 675 155.52 50.91 36.83
CA SER A 675 156.43 50.61 37.95
C SER A 675 157.85 50.24 37.52
N PHE A 676 158.05 49.63 36.34
CA PHE A 676 159.35 49.15 35.88
C PHE A 676 160.39 50.26 35.59
N HIS A 677 159.97 51.53 35.53
CA HIS A 677 160.85 52.67 35.17
C HIS A 677 161.57 53.34 36.36
N SER A 678 161.39 52.87 37.61
CA SER A 678 162.06 53.49 38.77
C SER A 678 163.58 53.28 38.80
N PRO A 679 164.41 54.33 38.95
CA PRO A 679 165.85 54.18 39.18
C PRO A 679 166.20 53.61 40.55
N THR A 680 165.29 53.70 41.53
CA THR A 680 165.51 53.34 42.94
C THR A 680 164.39 52.46 43.47
N GLY A 681 164.72 51.25 43.94
CA GLY A 681 163.78 50.36 44.64
C GLY A 681 163.85 48.90 44.18
N GLU A 682 164.26 48.03 45.12
CA GLU A 682 164.13 46.55 45.19
C GLU A 682 164.56 45.67 44.01
N TRP A 683 164.18 45.99 42.78
CA TRP A 683 164.40 45.12 41.62
C TRP A 683 165.84 45.24 41.10
N SER A 684 166.57 44.13 41.17
CA SER A 684 167.83 43.93 40.43
C SER A 684 167.61 44.12 38.93
N ILE A 685 168.68 44.43 38.19
CA ILE A 685 168.61 44.69 36.74
C ILE A 685 168.02 43.48 36.00
N GLU A 686 168.34 42.26 36.42
CA GLU A 686 167.79 41.03 35.86
C GLU A 686 166.32 40.80 36.26
N GLY A 687 165.94 41.13 37.50
CA GLY A 687 164.56 40.98 37.98
C GLY A 687 163.55 41.83 37.18
N ARG A 688 163.95 43.05 36.76
CA ARG A 688 163.11 43.93 35.94
C ARG A 688 162.86 43.38 34.53
N ARG A 689 163.84 42.64 33.97
CA ARG A 689 163.74 42.04 32.63
C ARG A 689 162.61 41.02 32.59
N HIS A 690 162.67 40.00 33.44
CA HIS A 690 161.71 38.90 33.42
C HIS A 690 160.26 39.31 33.75
N GLU A 691 160.06 40.26 34.66
CA GLU A 691 158.71 40.70 35.02
C GLU A 691 158.07 41.57 33.93
N ALA A 692 158.88 42.36 33.20
CA ALA A 692 158.46 43.10 32.02
C ALA A 692 158.17 42.18 30.82
N GLU A 693 159.01 41.17 30.58
CA GLU A 693 158.79 40.14 29.55
C GLU A 693 157.48 39.36 29.79
N ARG A 694 157.18 39.01 31.06
CA ARG A 694 155.91 38.35 31.41
C ARG A 694 154.69 39.26 31.22
N ALA A 695 154.79 40.55 31.58
CA ALA A 695 153.71 41.52 31.37
C ALA A 695 153.43 41.80 29.88
N LEU A 696 154.45 41.76 29.02
CA LEU A 696 154.30 41.85 27.56
C LEU A 696 153.54 40.64 26.97
N GLY A 697 153.67 39.46 27.57
CA GLY A 697 153.00 38.23 27.14
C GLY A 697 151.47 38.22 27.27
N GLU A 698 150.87 39.08 28.10
CA GLU A 698 149.42 39.12 28.32
C GLU A 698 148.63 39.80 27.18
N PHE A 699 149.29 40.57 26.30
CA PHE A 699 148.60 41.40 25.30
C PHE A 699 147.84 40.61 24.20
N PRO A 700 148.40 39.56 23.57
CA PRO A 700 147.74 38.90 22.43
C PRO A 700 146.38 38.27 22.75
N GLU A 701 146.20 37.72 23.96
CA GLU A 701 144.91 37.17 24.41
C GLU A 701 143.85 38.28 24.56
N LYS A 702 144.27 39.45 25.04
CA LYS A 702 143.37 40.56 25.37
C LYS A 702 143.00 41.42 24.16
N GLU A 703 143.86 41.45 23.14
CA GLU A 703 143.54 41.96 21.79
C GLU A 703 142.38 41.14 21.17
N LEU A 704 142.36 39.82 21.35
CA LEU A 704 141.28 38.94 20.86
C LEU A 704 139.97 39.18 21.62
N GLN A 705 140.02 39.36 22.94
CA GLN A 705 138.85 39.69 23.75
C GLN A 705 138.27 41.08 23.37
N LEU A 706 139.12 42.05 23.01
CA LEU A 706 138.69 43.37 22.53
C LEU A 706 137.87 43.27 21.23
N GLN A 707 138.28 42.38 20.31
CA GLN A 707 137.50 42.11 19.09
C GLN A 707 136.15 41.42 19.39
N GLN A 708 136.11 40.53 20.39
CA GLN A 708 134.87 39.86 20.81
C GLN A 708 133.84 40.84 21.40
N VAL A 709 134.28 41.84 22.17
CA VAL A 709 133.39 42.93 22.64
C VAL A 709 132.88 43.79 21.48
N ASP A 710 133.71 44.04 20.48
CA ASP A 710 133.32 44.81 19.29
C ASP A 710 132.17 44.14 18.51
N ILE A 711 132.26 42.81 18.32
CA ILE A 711 131.21 42.00 17.67
C ILE A 711 129.92 42.00 18.49
N GLN A 712 130.00 41.88 19.82
CA GLN A 712 128.82 41.92 20.69
C GLN A 712 128.13 43.28 20.64
N GLY A 713 128.89 44.39 20.66
CA GLY A 713 128.35 45.74 20.49
C GLY A 713 127.58 45.88 19.18
N GLN A 714 128.14 45.41 18.06
CA GLN A 714 127.46 45.39 16.76
C GLN A 714 126.17 44.54 16.73
N GLY A 715 126.08 43.50 17.56
CA GLY A 715 124.85 42.73 17.76
C GLY A 715 123.77 43.54 18.47
N VAL A 716 124.12 44.17 19.60
CA VAL A 716 123.20 44.96 20.41
C VAL A 716 122.73 46.22 19.69
N LEU A 717 123.61 46.91 18.95
CA LEU A 717 123.27 48.13 18.19
C LEU A 717 122.04 47.93 17.29
N LYS A 718 121.98 46.82 16.53
CA LYS A 718 120.86 46.50 15.62
C LYS A 718 119.51 46.32 16.31
N LYS A 719 119.51 46.08 17.62
CA LYS A 719 118.34 45.80 18.46
C LYS A 719 118.10 46.90 19.51
N THR A 720 118.60 48.11 19.25
CA THR A 720 118.54 49.26 20.17
C THR A 720 118.11 50.50 19.39
N SER A 721 117.29 51.37 19.97
CA SER A 721 116.91 52.64 19.30
C SER A 721 118.12 53.56 19.14
N GLU A 722 118.07 54.46 18.15
CA GLU A 722 119.20 55.33 17.76
C GLU A 722 119.78 56.13 18.93
N GLU A 723 118.93 56.56 19.86
CA GLU A 723 119.27 57.29 21.08
C GLU A 723 120.19 56.48 22.01
N GLY A 724 119.95 55.17 22.15
CA GLY A 724 120.81 54.26 22.91
C GLY A 724 122.08 53.84 22.18
N GLN A 725 122.05 53.78 20.84
CA GLN A 725 123.20 53.38 20.02
C GLN A 725 124.42 54.29 20.20
N VAL A 726 124.20 55.59 20.45
CA VAL A 726 125.26 56.58 20.70
C VAL A 726 126.12 56.20 21.91
N HIS A 727 125.50 55.71 22.99
CA HIS A 727 126.20 55.30 24.21
C HIS A 727 127.08 54.08 23.96
N ILE A 728 126.53 53.03 23.33
CA ILE A 728 127.25 51.80 22.98
C ILE A 728 128.49 52.10 22.12
N LEU A 729 128.35 52.95 21.09
CA LEU A 729 129.48 53.38 20.25
C LEU A 729 130.52 54.21 21.02
N GLY A 730 130.07 55.06 21.95
CA GLY A 730 130.94 55.83 22.84
C GLY A 730 131.79 54.93 23.75
N ASP A 731 131.18 53.90 24.33
CA ASP A 731 131.85 52.93 25.20
C ASP A 731 132.90 52.11 24.43
N MET A 732 132.53 51.56 23.27
CA MET A 732 133.44 50.84 22.37
C MET A 732 134.65 51.69 21.95
N LYS A 733 134.46 53.00 21.75
CA LYS A 733 135.56 53.92 21.41
C LYS A 733 136.51 54.15 22.59
N ARG A 734 136.01 54.45 23.80
CA ARG A 734 136.86 54.66 24.98
C ARG A 734 137.73 53.44 25.28
N LEU A 735 137.20 52.24 25.04
CA LEU A 735 137.91 50.97 25.20
C LEU A 735 139.12 50.87 24.24
N LYS A 736 138.92 51.17 22.95
CA LYS A 736 139.97 51.16 21.91
C LYS A 736 141.03 52.23 22.11
N ASP A 737 140.63 53.47 22.47
CA ASP A 737 141.55 54.56 22.76
C ASP A 737 142.46 54.23 23.98
N SER A 738 141.89 53.56 25.00
CA SER A 738 142.62 53.10 26.19
C SER A 738 143.61 51.97 25.89
N TRP A 739 143.24 51.03 25.01
CA TRP A 739 144.11 49.95 24.53
C TRP A 739 145.35 50.50 23.79
N LEU A 740 145.15 51.43 22.85
CA LEU A 740 146.24 52.04 22.08
C LEU A 740 147.21 52.85 22.96
N ALA A 741 146.71 53.52 24.00
CA ALA A 741 147.55 54.24 24.96
C ALA A 741 148.43 53.28 25.80
N LEU A 742 147.89 52.12 26.17
CA LEU A 742 148.62 51.08 26.91
C LEU A 742 149.71 50.43 26.05
N TYR A 743 149.38 50.07 24.80
CA TYR A 743 150.31 49.39 23.88
C TYR A 743 151.54 50.26 23.53
N LYS A 744 151.38 51.58 23.43
CA LYS A 744 152.53 52.50 23.26
C LYS A 744 153.48 52.53 24.46
N MET A 745 152.97 52.28 25.67
CA MET A 745 153.78 52.22 26.89
C MET A 745 154.70 50.99 26.88
N SER A 746 154.17 49.84 26.47
CA SER A 746 154.88 48.56 26.51
C SER A 746 156.00 48.48 25.45
N LEU A 747 155.79 49.05 24.26
CA LEU A 747 156.80 49.12 23.18
C LEU A 747 158.08 49.90 23.58
N ASN A 748 157.95 50.98 24.37
CA ASN A 748 159.12 51.74 24.83
C ASN A 748 159.97 50.93 25.83
N LEU A 749 159.32 50.17 26.70
CA LEU A 749 159.95 49.28 27.68
C LEU A 749 160.80 48.19 26.99
N HIS A 750 160.26 47.60 25.93
CA HIS A 750 160.97 46.58 25.13
C HIS A 750 162.24 47.13 24.46
N ARG A 751 162.26 48.41 24.06
CA ARG A 751 163.44 49.04 23.43
C ARG A 751 164.59 49.29 24.42
N LEU A 752 164.29 49.60 25.68
CA LEU A 752 165.30 49.86 26.72
C LEU A 752 166.07 48.61 27.18
N LEU A 753 165.47 47.43 27.09
CA LEU A 753 166.04 46.17 27.63
C LEU A 753 167.21 45.60 26.82
N ASN A 754 167.56 46.16 25.66
CA ASN A 754 168.52 45.57 24.72
C ASN A 754 169.91 46.24 24.67
N SER A 755 170.15 47.36 25.37
CA SER A 755 171.35 48.21 25.18
C SER A 755 172.40 48.15 26.30
N SER A 756 172.55 47.02 27.01
CA SER A 756 173.36 46.96 28.26
C SER A 756 174.30 45.75 28.38
N LYS A 757 174.79 45.18 27.27
CA LYS A 757 175.34 43.79 27.26
C LYS A 757 176.85 43.63 26.99
N GLU A 758 177.64 44.68 26.78
CA GLU A 758 178.90 44.56 26.01
C GLU A 758 180.24 44.94 26.70
N GLN A 759 180.32 45.18 28.02
CA GLN A 759 181.60 45.61 28.62
C GLN A 759 181.86 45.16 30.08
N ARG A 760 182.61 44.04 30.25
CA ARG A 760 183.71 43.81 31.22
C ARG A 760 184.24 42.36 31.25
N GLU A 761 184.69 41.83 30.10
CA GLU A 761 185.63 40.70 30.06
C GLU A 761 187.01 41.21 29.65
N SER A 762 187.86 41.55 30.63
CA SER A 762 189.28 41.89 30.39
C SER A 762 190.06 41.92 31.71
N ASP A 763 190.67 40.79 32.08
CA ASP A 763 192.10 40.71 32.44
C ASP A 763 192.56 39.28 32.77
N PHE A 764 193.65 38.85 32.12
CA PHE A 764 194.57 37.74 32.46
C PHE A 764 194.02 36.53 33.26
N ALA A 765 193.74 35.35 32.71
CA ALA A 765 194.30 34.64 31.55
C ALA A 765 195.82 34.32 31.62
N LYS A 766 196.18 33.10 32.06
CA LYS A 766 197.49 32.42 31.81
C LYS A 766 197.48 30.97 32.31
N THR A 767 198.13 30.06 31.56
CA THR A 767 198.61 28.69 31.95
C THR A 767 197.59 27.69 32.52
N SER A 768 197.56 26.41 32.14
CA SER A 768 198.35 25.60 31.18
C SER A 768 197.51 24.36 30.82
N GLY A 769 197.62 23.68 29.67
CA GLY A 769 198.45 23.86 28.47
C GLY A 769 197.73 23.24 27.25
N SER A 770 198.16 23.39 25.98
CA SER A 770 199.53 23.43 25.43
C SER A 770 200.24 22.08 25.65
N MET A 771 200.69 21.33 24.63
CA MET A 771 200.83 21.62 23.19
C MET A 771 200.90 20.31 22.34
N HIS A 772 200.62 20.40 21.04
CA HIS A 772 200.96 19.42 19.98
C HIS A 772 200.71 17.91 20.21
N ALA A 773 199.56 17.41 19.73
CA ALA A 773 199.32 16.00 19.37
C ALA A 773 198.41 16.00 18.11
N LEU A 774 198.87 15.81 16.87
CA LEU A 774 200.04 15.09 16.34
C LEU A 774 199.95 13.56 16.49
N GLY A 775 199.33 12.92 15.49
CA GLY A 775 199.98 11.84 14.74
C GLY A 775 200.21 10.48 15.42
N GLY A 776 199.14 9.76 15.74
CA GLY A 776 199.10 8.29 15.90
C GLY A 776 197.65 7.84 15.78
N LYS A 777 197.23 7.04 14.80
CA LYS A 777 197.51 5.60 14.57
C LYS A 777 197.11 4.71 15.75
N SER A 778 196.44 3.60 15.40
CA SER A 778 196.08 2.48 16.27
C SER A 778 195.03 2.83 17.35
N GLU A 779 194.11 1.93 17.72
CA GLU A 779 193.59 0.72 17.06
C GLU A 779 192.27 0.31 17.75
N ALA A 780 191.73 -0.86 17.37
CA ALA A 780 191.01 -1.76 18.28
C ALA A 780 189.79 -1.26 19.11
N MET A 781 188.63 -1.78 18.70
CA MET A 781 187.64 -2.50 19.54
C MET A 781 186.34 -1.83 20.03
N ILE A 782 185.24 -2.34 19.45
CA ILE A 782 184.10 -3.05 20.09
C ILE A 782 183.24 -2.31 21.15
N GLY A 783 181.93 -2.23 20.84
CA GLY A 783 180.83 -2.30 21.83
C GLY A 783 180.05 -1.00 22.04
N GLY A 784 178.73 -0.95 21.81
CA GLY A 784 177.81 -1.96 21.27
C GLY A 784 176.34 -1.46 21.31
N GLY A 785 175.49 -1.93 20.37
CA GLY A 785 174.14 -1.38 20.12
C GLY A 785 174.13 -0.49 18.87
N GLU A 786 173.95 -0.96 17.63
CA GLU A 786 172.84 -1.79 17.06
C GLU A 786 171.47 -1.08 17.13
N GLU A 787 170.65 -1.04 16.06
CA GLU A 787 170.87 -1.19 14.61
C GLU A 787 169.65 -0.60 13.86
N ALA A 788 169.59 -0.71 12.52
CA ALA A 788 168.52 -0.23 11.62
C ALA A 788 168.28 1.30 11.59
N LEU A 789 168.23 2.01 10.45
CA LEU A 789 168.28 1.62 9.04
C LEU A 789 167.18 0.63 8.58
N MET A 790 165.96 1.13 8.40
CA MET A 790 165.04 0.69 7.33
C MET A 790 164.01 1.78 6.99
N THR A 791 163.91 2.08 5.69
CA THR A 791 162.73 2.48 4.86
C THR A 791 161.43 3.00 5.50
N GLY A 792 160.85 4.03 4.88
CA GLY A 792 159.52 4.60 5.18
C GLY A 792 159.43 6.09 4.80
N GLN A 793 159.40 6.54 3.53
CA GLN A 793 158.66 6.09 2.33
C GLN A 793 157.18 6.54 2.32
N GLU A 794 156.78 7.23 1.25
CA GLU A 794 155.40 7.65 0.89
C GLU A 794 154.67 8.58 1.90
N GLY A 795 153.50 9.18 1.61
CA GLY A 795 152.79 9.36 0.34
C GLY A 795 152.51 10.86 0.08
N TRP A 796 152.32 11.38 -1.13
CA TRP A 796 151.55 10.91 -2.31
C TRP A 796 150.03 10.85 -2.10
N ASN A 797 149.30 11.39 -3.09
CA ASN A 797 147.87 11.16 -3.35
C ASN A 797 146.91 11.59 -2.22
N GLN A 798 145.60 11.79 -2.40
CA GLN A 798 144.69 12.02 -3.53
C GLN A 798 143.51 12.84 -2.91
N GLY A 799 142.58 13.49 -3.61
CA GLY A 799 142.03 13.20 -4.93
C GLY A 799 140.75 12.37 -4.80
N GLN A 800 139.62 12.90 -5.26
CA GLN A 800 138.33 12.19 -5.40
C GLN A 800 137.66 11.78 -4.06
N GLY A 801 136.34 11.53 -4.00
CA GLY A 801 135.33 11.72 -5.04
C GLY A 801 133.90 11.67 -4.48
N GLY A 802 132.88 12.08 -5.23
CA GLY A 802 132.95 12.54 -6.62
C GLY A 802 131.95 13.65 -6.94
N TYR A 803 132.44 14.68 -7.63
CA TYR A 803 131.64 15.30 -8.68
C TYR A 803 131.84 14.47 -9.95
N HIS A 804 130.75 14.07 -10.60
CA HIS A 804 130.73 13.92 -12.04
C HIS A 804 129.38 14.42 -12.56
N ILE A 805 129.40 15.63 -13.10
CA ILE A 805 128.36 16.08 -14.04
C ILE A 805 128.98 15.88 -15.43
N LEU A 806 128.29 15.12 -16.30
CA LEU A 806 128.00 15.43 -17.70
C LEU A 806 127.70 14.15 -18.50
N ALA A 807 126.92 14.33 -19.57
CA ALA A 807 126.55 13.36 -20.60
C ALA A 807 125.60 12.22 -20.16
N GLU A 808 124.33 12.37 -20.55
CA GLU A 808 123.67 11.55 -21.59
C GLU A 808 124.48 10.37 -22.22
N PRO A 809 123.83 9.28 -22.68
CA PRO A 809 122.58 9.38 -23.46
C PRO A 809 121.53 8.23 -23.31
N ASP A 810 120.39 8.42 -23.99
CA ASP A 810 119.69 7.49 -24.92
C ASP A 810 119.44 5.99 -24.60
N VAL A 811 118.34 5.34 -25.05
CA VAL A 811 117.00 5.80 -25.54
C VAL A 811 116.01 4.58 -25.53
N GLU A 812 114.91 4.63 -26.30
CA GLU A 812 113.96 3.52 -26.63
C GLU A 812 112.69 3.32 -25.78
N ASN A 813 111.77 4.27 -25.93
CA ASN A 813 110.43 4.12 -26.56
C ASN A 813 110.09 2.72 -27.16
N PRO A 814 108.80 2.28 -27.25
CA PRO A 814 107.99 2.74 -28.39
C PRO A 814 106.43 2.78 -28.28
N ILE A 815 105.86 3.94 -28.71
CA ILE A 815 104.84 4.09 -29.79
C ILE A 815 103.32 3.78 -29.57
N SER A 816 102.48 4.81 -29.88
CA SER A 816 101.06 4.80 -30.37
C SER A 816 99.90 4.37 -29.45
N SER A 817 98.63 4.83 -29.61
CA SER A 817 98.00 5.96 -30.36
C SER A 817 96.48 6.04 -30.02
N SER A 818 95.62 6.98 -30.49
CA SER A 818 95.68 8.46 -30.58
C SER A 818 94.31 9.05 -31.03
N LYS A 819 94.08 10.37 -30.87
CA LYS A 819 93.08 11.24 -31.60
C LYS A 819 91.58 11.08 -31.22
N VAL A 820 90.64 12.04 -31.37
CA VAL A 820 90.53 13.49 -31.79
C VAL A 820 89.09 13.97 -31.42
N LYS A 821 88.64 15.22 -31.17
CA LYS A 821 89.08 16.66 -31.10
C LYS A 821 88.18 17.35 -30.02
N GLY A 822 88.19 18.65 -29.70
CA GLY A 822 89.06 19.78 -30.06
C GLY A 822 88.36 21.16 -30.08
N SER A 823 89.03 22.18 -29.54
CA SER A 823 88.81 23.66 -29.45
C SER A 823 87.78 24.34 -30.39
N ALA A 824 86.99 25.36 -30.00
CA ALA A 824 87.22 26.59 -29.18
C ALA A 824 87.84 27.79 -29.94
N LEU A 825 87.82 28.99 -29.32
CA LEU A 825 88.08 30.37 -29.84
C LEU A 825 86.80 31.07 -30.38
N THR A 826 86.34 32.29 -30.06
CA THR A 826 86.69 33.50 -29.25
C THR A 826 86.60 34.73 -30.16
N PHE A 827 85.92 35.79 -29.70
CA PHE A 827 86.41 37.17 -29.84
C PHE A 827 85.91 38.01 -28.67
N LYS A 828 86.59 39.12 -28.38
CA LYS A 828 86.34 40.07 -27.29
C LYS A 828 86.80 41.47 -27.76
N THR A 829 86.56 42.50 -26.93
CA THR A 829 86.92 43.93 -27.04
C THR A 829 85.92 44.82 -27.80
N ASP A 830 85.61 46.06 -27.37
CA ASP A 830 85.81 46.73 -26.05
C ASP A 830 84.91 48.00 -25.95
N GLU A 831 84.73 48.55 -24.73
CA GLU A 831 84.63 50.00 -24.35
C GLU A 831 83.58 50.97 -24.99
N VAL A 832 83.08 52.07 -24.37
CA VAL A 832 82.97 52.55 -22.96
C VAL A 832 81.97 53.76 -22.86
N ASP A 833 81.62 54.18 -21.64
CA ASP A 833 81.06 55.51 -21.23
C ASP A 833 79.54 55.84 -21.32
N PHE A 834 79.18 57.05 -20.84
CA PHE A 834 78.06 57.33 -19.91
C PHE A 834 77.08 58.47 -20.35
N SER A 835 76.01 58.69 -19.54
CA SER A 835 74.95 59.73 -19.59
C SER A 835 73.72 59.44 -20.49
N GLY A 836 72.49 59.95 -20.21
CA GLY A 836 71.96 60.61 -19.00
C GLY A 836 70.66 61.43 -19.25
N HIS A 837 69.65 61.35 -18.35
CA HIS A 837 68.34 62.07 -18.36
C HIS A 837 67.40 61.82 -19.56
N GLU A 838 66.08 62.11 -19.56
CA GLU A 838 64.99 62.09 -18.55
C GLU A 838 63.61 62.22 -19.27
N GLN A 839 62.47 62.23 -18.53
CA GLN A 839 61.08 62.49 -18.97
C GLN A 839 60.40 61.35 -19.78
N GLY A 840 59.07 61.16 -19.76
CA GLY A 840 58.00 61.79 -18.97
C GLY A 840 56.64 61.81 -19.72
N VAL A 841 55.51 61.99 -18.98
CA VAL A 841 54.13 62.29 -19.49
C VAL A 841 53.38 61.11 -20.18
N SER A 842 52.05 60.89 -20.08
CA SER A 842 50.99 61.14 -19.06
C SER A 842 49.65 60.46 -19.50
N ASN A 843 48.72 60.24 -18.55
CA ASN A 843 47.24 60.26 -18.72
C ASN A 843 46.55 59.21 -19.65
N ASP A 844 45.21 58.97 -19.64
CA ASP A 844 44.09 59.56 -18.87
C ASP A 844 42.91 58.60 -18.59
N LYS A 845 41.88 59.08 -17.86
CA LYS A 845 40.56 58.47 -17.59
C LYS A 845 39.44 59.26 -18.34
N PRO A 846 38.25 58.68 -18.67
CA PRO A 846 37.00 59.04 -17.95
C PRO A 846 35.91 57.92 -17.90
N ILE A 847 34.99 57.81 -16.90
CA ILE A 847 33.63 58.43 -16.70
C ILE A 847 32.61 58.08 -17.82
N GLY A 848 31.33 57.69 -17.60
CA GLY A 848 30.44 57.50 -16.43
C GLY A 848 29.08 56.90 -16.92
N GLY A 849 27.93 56.84 -16.22
CA GLY A 849 27.54 57.14 -14.82
C GLY A 849 25.99 57.11 -14.60
N ASN A 850 25.57 56.97 -13.32
CA ASN A 850 24.30 57.42 -12.68
C ASN A 850 22.87 56.96 -13.10
N SER A 851 22.08 56.55 -12.08
CA SER A 851 20.63 56.82 -11.84
C SER A 851 19.55 56.19 -12.78
N SER A 852 18.23 56.19 -12.47
CA SER A 852 17.45 56.02 -11.20
C SER A 852 15.93 56.15 -11.47
N VAL A 853 15.05 55.70 -10.55
CA VAL A 853 13.69 56.25 -10.25
C VAL A 853 12.50 55.94 -11.21
N LEU A 854 11.44 55.30 -10.65
CA LEU A 854 9.98 55.29 -11.03
C LEU A 854 9.55 54.71 -12.41
N ALA A 855 8.32 54.19 -12.62
CA ALA A 855 7.18 53.83 -11.75
C ALA A 855 6.16 52.88 -12.47
N GLU A 856 5.28 52.26 -11.67
CA GLU A 856 3.88 51.81 -11.92
C GLU A 856 3.46 50.86 -13.09
N ASP A 857 2.55 49.95 -12.70
CA ASP A 857 1.43 49.28 -13.41
C ASP A 857 1.60 48.49 -14.74
N GLY A 858 0.90 47.34 -14.81
CA GLY A 858 0.76 46.53 -16.04
C GLY A 858 0.28 45.08 -15.79
N GLU A 859 -0.99 44.80 -16.14
CA GLU A 859 -1.79 43.59 -15.86
C GLU A 859 -1.33 42.23 -16.48
N GLU A 860 -2.15 41.20 -16.29
CA GLU A 860 -2.00 39.80 -16.72
C GLU A 860 -1.74 39.58 -18.23
N ALA A 861 -1.04 38.49 -18.59
CA ALA A 861 -1.63 37.33 -19.30
C ALA A 861 -0.62 36.43 -20.05
N VAL A 862 -0.67 35.12 -19.74
CA VAL A 862 -0.57 33.94 -20.65
C VAL A 862 0.24 34.04 -21.96
N LEU A 863 1.36 33.30 -22.09
CA LEU A 863 1.41 32.02 -22.84
C LEU A 863 2.75 31.24 -22.72
N PHE A 864 2.70 29.94 -23.01
CA PHE A 864 3.87 29.04 -23.11
C PHE A 864 4.69 29.27 -24.39
N THR A 865 6.01 29.05 -24.32
CA THR A 865 6.84 28.66 -25.48
C THR A 865 7.92 27.67 -25.05
N GLN A 866 8.32 26.77 -25.95
CA GLN A 866 9.22 25.64 -25.65
C GLN A 866 10.22 25.39 -26.80
N ALA A 867 11.48 25.12 -26.44
CA ALA A 867 12.58 24.74 -27.33
C ALA A 867 13.70 24.08 -26.48
N SER A 868 14.61 23.22 -26.98
CA SER A 868 14.64 22.40 -28.20
C SER A 868 15.72 21.28 -28.10
N TYR A 869 15.55 20.25 -28.94
CA TYR A 869 16.51 19.29 -29.57
C TYR A 869 18.05 19.49 -29.42
N PRO A 870 18.89 18.40 -29.49
CA PRO A 870 19.08 17.59 -30.73
C PRO A 870 19.36 16.05 -30.60
N GLN A 871 19.59 15.40 -31.77
CA GLN A 871 19.85 13.96 -32.08
C GLN A 871 21.20 13.77 -32.86
N PRO A 872 21.55 12.66 -33.59
CA PRO A 872 21.18 11.22 -33.58
C PRO A 872 22.44 10.38 -33.17
N PRO A 873 23.12 9.44 -33.91
CA PRO A 873 22.85 8.55 -35.11
C PRO A 873 21.96 7.31 -34.77
N MET A 874 21.68 6.21 -35.54
CA MET A 874 22.20 5.49 -36.76
C MET A 874 23.40 4.50 -36.52
N ILE A 875 23.63 3.36 -37.21
CA ILE A 875 22.99 2.69 -38.38
C ILE A 875 23.27 1.14 -38.41
N SER A 876 22.47 0.33 -39.17
CA SER A 876 22.71 -1.09 -39.59
C SER A 876 22.85 -2.24 -38.55
N SER A 877 22.76 -3.55 -38.86
CA SER A 877 21.96 -4.37 -39.85
C SER A 877 22.32 -5.87 -39.75
N GLY A 878 21.40 -6.80 -40.05
CA GLY A 878 21.72 -8.14 -40.61
C GLY A 878 21.67 -9.39 -39.71
N ASP A 879 20.71 -10.27 -40.01
CA ASP A 879 20.79 -11.72 -40.32
C ASP A 879 21.67 -12.72 -39.51
N ASP A 880 20.96 -13.62 -38.82
CA ASP A 880 20.92 -15.10 -39.01
C ASP A 880 22.06 -16.08 -38.57
N SER A 881 21.62 -17.32 -38.30
CA SER A 881 22.31 -18.63 -38.38
C SER A 881 23.49 -19.06 -37.46
N THR A 882 23.14 -19.86 -36.45
CA THR A 882 23.62 -21.25 -36.17
C THR A 882 25.06 -21.55 -35.62
N GLU A 883 25.18 -22.76 -35.04
CA GLU A 883 26.38 -23.58 -34.69
C GLU A 883 27.20 -23.34 -33.40
N ALA A 884 26.77 -24.04 -32.34
CA ALA A 884 27.50 -25.09 -31.59
C ALA A 884 29.03 -25.02 -31.36
N GLY A 885 29.44 -25.12 -30.09
CA GLY A 885 30.79 -25.59 -29.72
C GLY A 885 31.12 -25.46 -28.22
N GLY A 886 31.77 -26.48 -27.62
CA GLY A 886 32.39 -26.40 -26.29
C GLY A 886 31.62 -27.05 -25.14
N CYS A 887 32.10 -28.20 -24.66
CA CYS A 887 31.59 -28.90 -23.47
C CYS A 887 32.75 -29.22 -22.51
N LEU A 888 32.54 -29.06 -21.20
CA LEU A 888 32.78 -30.06 -20.13
C LEU A 888 32.99 -29.42 -18.74
N ILE A 889 32.26 -29.94 -17.73
CA ILE A 889 32.67 -30.12 -16.31
C ILE A 889 32.92 -28.81 -15.48
N SER A 890 32.38 -28.60 -14.26
CA SER A 890 31.66 -29.48 -13.31
C SER A 890 30.69 -28.70 -12.39
N GLY A 891 29.86 -29.41 -11.63
CA GLY A 891 29.71 -29.09 -10.19
C GLY A 891 28.66 -28.06 -9.72
N GLY A 892 27.38 -28.35 -9.95
CA GLY A 892 26.21 -28.02 -9.10
C GLY A 892 26.17 -26.74 -8.23
N GLY A 893 25.21 -25.85 -8.52
CA GLY A 893 24.78 -24.76 -7.63
C GLY A 893 23.37 -24.28 -7.95
N VAL A 894 22.45 -24.31 -6.98
CA VAL A 894 21.05 -23.90 -7.16
C VAL A 894 20.94 -22.37 -7.18
N GLY A 895 20.43 -21.80 -8.28
CA GLY A 895 20.11 -20.37 -8.41
C GLY A 895 18.60 -20.09 -8.39
N GLU A 896 18.21 -18.95 -7.82
CA GLU A 896 16.83 -18.46 -7.80
C GLU A 896 16.46 -17.71 -9.10
N ILE A 897 15.19 -17.77 -9.52
CA ILE A 897 14.67 -16.88 -10.57
C ILE A 897 13.66 -15.90 -9.96
N ARG A 898 14.07 -14.63 -9.95
CA ARG A 898 13.31 -13.47 -9.51
C ARG A 898 12.43 -12.94 -10.65
N ARG A 899 11.16 -12.64 -10.36
CA ARG A 899 10.22 -12.04 -11.35
C ARG A 899 10.67 -10.63 -11.78
N PRO A 900 10.63 -10.28 -13.07
CA PRO A 900 10.35 -8.92 -13.54
C PRO A 900 8.82 -8.69 -13.64
N SER A 901 8.42 -7.42 -13.77
CA SER A 901 6.99 -6.99 -13.80
C SER A 901 6.53 -6.59 -15.19
N ALA A 902 5.32 -6.99 -15.58
CA ALA A 902 4.72 -6.62 -16.85
C ALA A 902 4.02 -5.25 -16.78
N LYS A 903 4.59 -4.24 -17.46
CA LYS A 903 3.89 -2.98 -17.74
C LYS A 903 2.81 -3.22 -18.80
N LYS A 904 1.71 -2.44 -18.75
CA LYS A 904 0.68 -2.43 -19.80
C LYS A 904 1.28 -1.97 -21.13
N ALA A 905 0.95 -2.67 -22.21
CA ALA A 905 1.01 -2.14 -23.56
C ALA A 905 -0.43 -1.96 -24.08
N SER A 906 -0.73 -0.81 -24.67
CA SER A 906 -2.00 -0.53 -25.34
C SER A 906 -1.78 -0.67 -26.85
N ALA A 907 -2.38 -1.69 -27.46
CA ALA A 907 -2.40 -1.88 -28.91
C ALA A 907 -3.82 -2.27 -29.33
N THR A 908 -4.39 -1.51 -30.27
CA THR A 908 -5.75 -1.73 -30.79
C THR A 908 -5.73 -2.72 -31.95
N PRO A 909 -6.42 -3.87 -31.89
CA PRO A 909 -6.61 -4.72 -33.05
C PRO A 909 -7.79 -4.23 -33.89
N VAL A 910 -7.62 -4.19 -35.22
CA VAL A 910 -8.74 -3.98 -36.15
C VAL A 910 -9.63 -5.22 -36.16
N GLN A 911 -10.93 -5.04 -35.94
CA GLN A 911 -11.86 -6.14 -35.75
C GLN A 911 -12.50 -6.59 -37.06
N TYR A 912 -12.06 -7.74 -37.59
CA TYR A 912 -12.82 -8.46 -38.63
C TYR A 912 -14.07 -9.11 -38.01
N SER A 913 -15.20 -8.99 -38.69
CA SER A 913 -16.49 -9.51 -38.21
C SER A 913 -16.61 -11.02 -38.40
N MET A 914 -16.50 -11.78 -37.31
CA MET A 914 -17.06 -13.13 -37.19
C MET A 914 -18.20 -13.11 -36.18
N GLY A 915 -19.26 -13.88 -36.45
CA GLY A 915 -20.52 -13.85 -35.70
C GLY A 915 -20.39 -14.27 -34.24
N SER A 916 -21.24 -13.69 -33.38
CA SER A 916 -21.22 -13.82 -31.90
C SER A 916 -21.04 -15.26 -31.40
N GLN A 917 -21.76 -16.21 -31.99
CA GLN A 917 -21.73 -17.63 -31.61
C GLN A 917 -20.32 -18.26 -31.71
N GLY A 918 -19.51 -17.86 -32.71
CA GLY A 918 -18.14 -18.32 -32.87
C GLY A 918 -17.19 -17.83 -31.77
N HIS A 919 -17.43 -16.63 -31.22
CA HIS A 919 -16.67 -16.11 -30.09
C HIS A 919 -17.00 -16.85 -28.79
N HIS A 920 -18.27 -17.21 -28.56
CA HIS A 920 -18.66 -18.01 -27.39
C HIS A 920 -18.02 -19.40 -27.41
N GLU A 921 -18.14 -20.11 -28.54
CA GLU A 921 -17.60 -21.46 -28.66
C GLU A 921 -16.06 -21.49 -28.58
N SER A 922 -15.39 -20.45 -29.10
CA SER A 922 -13.95 -20.26 -28.96
C SER A 922 -13.54 -20.04 -27.49
N ARG A 923 -14.20 -19.10 -26.78
CA ARG A 923 -13.95 -18.85 -25.33
C ARG A 923 -14.20 -20.11 -24.50
N ARG A 924 -15.21 -20.90 -24.86
CA ARG A 924 -15.57 -22.15 -24.19
C ARG A 924 -14.48 -23.22 -24.35
N LYS A 925 -13.94 -23.38 -25.56
CA LYS A 925 -12.82 -24.30 -25.85
C LYS A 925 -11.52 -23.86 -25.15
N GLU A 926 -11.24 -22.56 -25.10
CA GLU A 926 -10.11 -22.00 -24.34
C GLU A 926 -10.22 -22.31 -22.84
N PHE A 927 -11.38 -22.04 -22.23
CA PHE A 927 -11.61 -22.29 -20.81
C PHE A 927 -11.59 -23.78 -20.47
N ASP A 928 -12.16 -24.67 -21.30
CA ASP A 928 -12.14 -26.11 -21.06
C ASP A 928 -10.71 -26.68 -21.16
N SER A 929 -9.93 -26.24 -22.16
CA SER A 929 -8.51 -26.62 -22.29
C SER A 929 -7.67 -26.15 -21.08
N TRP A 930 -7.88 -24.92 -20.62
CA TRP A 930 -7.27 -24.41 -19.39
C TRP A 930 -7.69 -25.20 -18.15
N LEU A 931 -8.98 -25.48 -17.99
CA LEU A 931 -9.54 -26.21 -16.85
C LEU A 931 -9.06 -27.67 -16.82
N PHE A 932 -8.90 -28.31 -17.98
CA PHE A 932 -8.29 -29.63 -18.11
C PHE A 932 -6.85 -29.60 -17.62
N LYS A 933 -6.01 -28.70 -18.15
CA LYS A 933 -4.58 -28.59 -17.79
C LYS A 933 -4.36 -28.23 -16.32
N GLN A 934 -5.22 -27.40 -15.73
CA GLN A 934 -5.21 -27.08 -14.30
C GLN A 934 -5.64 -28.28 -13.43
N ASN A 935 -6.62 -29.07 -13.87
CA ASN A 935 -6.99 -30.33 -13.21
C ASN A 935 -5.88 -31.39 -13.33
N GLU A 936 -5.18 -31.46 -14.46
CA GLU A 936 -4.07 -32.39 -14.69
C GLU A 936 -2.93 -32.15 -13.70
N LEU A 937 -2.41 -30.91 -13.63
CA LEU A 937 -1.39 -30.51 -12.66
C LEU A 937 -1.82 -30.74 -11.21
N LEU A 938 -3.09 -30.45 -10.87
CA LEU A 938 -3.64 -30.71 -9.54
C LEU A 938 -3.75 -32.23 -9.24
N SER A 939 -4.03 -33.04 -10.26
CA SER A 939 -4.15 -34.50 -10.16
C SER A 939 -2.79 -35.18 -10.08
N GLU A 940 -1.75 -34.66 -10.74
CA GLU A 940 -0.36 -35.11 -10.61
C GLU A 940 0.18 -34.87 -9.17
N ILE A 941 -0.12 -33.70 -8.60
CA ILE A 941 0.20 -33.37 -7.21
C ILE A 941 -0.50 -34.36 -6.26
N LEU A 942 -1.77 -34.69 -6.52
CA LEU A 942 -2.59 -35.64 -5.74
C LEU A 942 -2.19 -37.12 -5.91
N SER A 943 -1.81 -37.55 -7.13
CA SER A 943 -1.49 -38.95 -7.45
C SER A 943 -0.11 -39.37 -6.94
N SER A 944 0.81 -38.42 -6.72
CA SER A 944 2.17 -38.66 -6.21
C SER A 944 2.25 -39.21 -4.77
N LYS A 945 1.14 -39.67 -4.21
CA LYS A 945 0.90 -40.15 -2.84
C LYS A 945 1.47 -41.55 -2.58
N GLY A 946 2.79 -41.73 -2.72
CA GLY A 946 3.47 -42.99 -2.45
C GLY A 946 5.00 -42.94 -2.37
N ALA A 947 5.67 -42.04 -3.09
CA ALA A 947 7.12 -41.92 -3.07
C ALA A 947 7.64 -41.01 -1.93
N ALA A 948 8.87 -41.27 -1.47
CA ALA A 948 9.58 -40.44 -0.50
C ALA A 948 10.16 -39.18 -1.19
N HIS A 949 9.32 -38.17 -1.39
CA HIS A 949 9.66 -36.92 -2.09
C HIS A 949 10.79 -36.14 -1.41
N SER A 950 11.72 -35.63 -2.20
CA SER A 950 12.81 -34.76 -1.75
C SER A 950 12.28 -33.43 -1.23
N ALA A 951 13.04 -32.77 -0.35
CA ALA A 951 12.74 -31.41 0.09
C ALA A 951 12.64 -30.41 -1.07
N LYS A 952 13.31 -30.67 -2.21
CA LYS A 952 13.16 -29.91 -3.45
C LYS A 952 11.78 -30.13 -4.09
N ASP A 953 11.33 -31.37 -4.22
CA ASP A 953 10.04 -31.73 -4.82
C ASP A 953 8.86 -31.20 -3.99
N VAL A 954 8.98 -31.20 -2.66
CA VAL A 954 7.98 -30.63 -1.74
C VAL A 954 7.86 -29.12 -1.90
N ARG A 955 8.98 -28.40 -2.15
CA ARG A 955 8.96 -26.98 -2.52
C ARG A 955 8.35 -26.77 -3.90
N LEU A 956 8.81 -27.50 -4.93
CA LEU A 956 8.28 -27.41 -6.30
C LEU A 956 6.76 -27.56 -6.32
N LYS A 957 6.22 -28.62 -5.71
CA LYS A 957 4.78 -28.86 -5.57
C LYS A 957 4.05 -27.80 -4.74
N GLN A 958 4.73 -27.11 -3.82
CA GLN A 958 4.15 -25.99 -3.07
C GLN A 958 4.07 -24.72 -3.93
N ASP A 959 5.05 -24.47 -4.79
CA ASP A 959 5.07 -23.31 -5.67
C ASP A 959 4.14 -23.49 -6.88
N THR A 960 4.00 -24.71 -7.43
CA THR A 960 2.92 -25.05 -8.36
C THR A 960 1.55 -24.80 -7.73
N LEU A 961 1.32 -25.23 -6.47
CA LEU A 961 0.06 -24.94 -5.75
C LEU A 961 -0.20 -23.44 -5.53
N LYS A 962 0.84 -22.60 -5.43
CA LYS A 962 0.67 -21.14 -5.41
C LYS A 962 0.23 -20.61 -6.78
N SER A 963 0.77 -21.15 -7.87
CA SER A 963 0.38 -20.77 -9.25
C SER A 963 -1.09 -21.11 -9.52
N LEU A 964 -1.50 -22.36 -9.29
CA LEU A 964 -2.89 -22.83 -9.47
C LEU A 964 -3.92 -21.97 -8.70
N ARG A 965 -3.51 -21.39 -7.56
CA ARG A 965 -4.33 -20.47 -6.76
C ARG A 965 -4.35 -19.02 -7.25
N ALA A 966 -3.28 -18.55 -7.89
CA ALA A 966 -3.26 -17.24 -8.55
C ALA A 966 -4.15 -17.26 -9.81
N ASP A 967 -4.00 -18.30 -10.63
CA ASP A 967 -4.71 -18.49 -11.90
C ASP A 967 -6.23 -18.65 -11.71
N LEU A 968 -6.68 -19.07 -10.51
CA LEU A 968 -8.09 -19.21 -10.15
C LEU A 968 -8.88 -17.89 -10.32
N SER A 969 -8.22 -16.74 -10.18
CA SER A 969 -8.82 -15.42 -10.44
C SER A 969 -9.13 -15.19 -11.92
N TRP A 970 -8.26 -15.62 -12.83
CA TRP A 970 -8.47 -15.60 -14.28
C TRP A 970 -9.58 -16.58 -14.67
N GLY A 971 -9.53 -17.81 -14.15
CA GLY A 971 -10.55 -18.82 -14.42
C GLY A 971 -11.96 -18.40 -13.97
N GLN A 972 -12.07 -17.75 -12.81
CA GLN A 972 -13.36 -17.20 -12.36
C GLN A 972 -13.88 -16.12 -13.31
N LYS A 973 -13.02 -15.25 -13.83
CA LYS A 973 -13.42 -14.21 -14.78
C LYS A 973 -13.88 -14.78 -16.12
N GLN A 974 -13.15 -15.76 -16.68
CA GLN A 974 -13.56 -16.38 -17.96
C GLN A 974 -14.85 -17.19 -17.82
N PHE A 975 -15.02 -17.94 -16.73
CA PHE A 975 -16.26 -18.68 -16.48
C PHE A 975 -17.48 -17.77 -16.29
N GLN A 976 -17.29 -16.60 -15.65
CA GLN A 976 -18.36 -15.62 -15.49
C GLN A 976 -18.75 -14.95 -16.82
N LEU A 977 -17.77 -14.67 -17.69
CA LEU A 977 -18.03 -14.22 -19.06
C LEU A 977 -18.76 -15.28 -19.89
N LEU A 978 -18.41 -16.56 -19.77
CA LEU A 978 -19.11 -17.66 -20.48
C LEU A 978 -20.59 -17.77 -20.11
N ILE A 979 -20.94 -17.51 -18.85
CA ILE A 979 -22.35 -17.44 -18.40
C ILE A 979 -23.03 -16.20 -18.97
N GLN A 980 -22.39 -15.02 -18.86
CA GLN A 980 -22.97 -13.76 -19.33
C GLN A 980 -23.22 -13.78 -20.85
N ASP A 981 -22.24 -14.23 -21.63
CA ASP A 981 -22.33 -14.40 -23.08
C ASP A 981 -23.46 -15.40 -23.47
N SER A 982 -23.73 -16.42 -22.63
CA SER A 982 -24.82 -17.38 -22.86
C SER A 982 -26.22 -16.85 -22.51
N GLN A 983 -26.32 -15.87 -21.60
CA GLN A 983 -27.59 -15.25 -21.21
C GLN A 983 -28.07 -14.18 -22.20
N SER A 984 -27.18 -13.69 -23.07
CA SER A 984 -27.48 -12.68 -24.10
C SER A 984 -27.93 -13.23 -25.46
N SER A 985 -28.18 -14.55 -25.59
CA SER A 985 -28.49 -15.21 -26.86
C SER A 985 -29.95 -15.64 -26.97
N GLU A 986 -30.87 -14.68 -27.13
CA GLU A 986 -32.32 -14.92 -27.32
C GLU A 986 -32.67 -15.52 -28.71
N ALA A 987 -31.99 -16.59 -29.13
CA ALA A 987 -32.37 -17.42 -30.27
C ALA A 987 -31.69 -18.82 -30.26
N GLY A 988 -32.43 -19.86 -29.86
CA GLY A 988 -32.31 -21.19 -30.47
C GLY A 988 -31.02 -22.01 -30.30
N THR A 989 -30.38 -22.02 -29.13
CA THR A 989 -29.35 -23.04 -28.81
C THR A 989 -29.99 -24.36 -28.38
N GLY A 990 -29.59 -25.48 -28.98
CA GLY A 990 -30.24 -26.78 -28.76
C GLY A 990 -29.78 -27.54 -27.50
N PRO A 991 -30.51 -28.58 -27.03
CA PRO A 991 -30.27 -29.25 -25.73
C PRO A 991 -28.87 -29.85 -25.52
N LYS A 992 -28.06 -29.99 -26.57
CA LYS A 992 -26.67 -30.46 -26.46
C LYS A 992 -25.69 -29.38 -25.99
N GLU A 993 -25.97 -28.10 -26.24
CA GLU A 993 -25.04 -27.02 -25.87
C GLU A 993 -25.14 -26.70 -24.38
N GLU A 994 -26.37 -26.66 -23.86
CA GLU A 994 -26.73 -26.42 -22.46
C GLU A 994 -26.17 -27.50 -21.52
N ALA A 995 -26.45 -28.78 -21.80
CA ALA A 995 -25.91 -29.91 -21.01
C ALA A 995 -24.37 -29.91 -20.94
N GLY A 996 -23.69 -29.51 -22.03
CA GLY A 996 -22.23 -29.38 -22.04
C GLY A 996 -21.70 -28.10 -21.37
N LEU A 997 -22.56 -27.13 -21.02
CA LEU A 997 -22.20 -25.99 -20.17
C LEU A 997 -22.36 -26.37 -18.69
N GLU A 998 -23.32 -27.23 -18.37
CA GLU A 998 -23.49 -27.81 -17.04
C GLU A 998 -22.35 -28.77 -16.65
N ASP A 999 -21.85 -29.62 -17.56
CA ASP A 999 -20.63 -30.40 -17.32
C ASP A 999 -19.44 -29.50 -16.98
N LEU A 1000 -19.25 -28.42 -17.77
CA LEU A 1000 -18.17 -27.45 -17.57
C LEU A 1000 -18.30 -26.73 -16.20
N ARG A 1001 -19.54 -26.40 -15.79
CA ARG A 1001 -19.88 -25.84 -14.48
C ARG A 1001 -19.58 -26.82 -13.34
N TYR A 1002 -19.94 -28.09 -13.51
CA TYR A 1002 -19.67 -29.15 -12.53
C TYR A 1002 -18.16 -29.40 -12.38
N ARG A 1003 -17.43 -29.53 -13.49
CA ARG A 1003 -15.96 -29.72 -13.51
C ARG A 1003 -15.22 -28.53 -12.92
N TRP A 1004 -15.69 -27.30 -13.12
CA TRP A 1004 -15.14 -26.09 -12.50
C TRP A 1004 -15.37 -26.06 -10.98
N MET A 1005 -16.56 -26.41 -10.51
CA MET A 1005 -16.85 -26.53 -9.07
C MET A 1005 -16.05 -27.66 -8.41
N LEU A 1006 -15.89 -28.79 -9.10
CA LEU A 1006 -15.08 -29.92 -8.63
C LEU A 1006 -13.59 -29.56 -8.52
N TYR A 1007 -13.04 -28.82 -9.50
CA TYR A 1007 -11.68 -28.28 -9.43
C TYR A 1007 -11.47 -27.38 -8.22
N LYS A 1008 -12.40 -26.44 -7.98
CA LYS A 1008 -12.37 -25.55 -6.81
C LYS A 1008 -12.39 -26.32 -5.49
N SER A 1009 -13.21 -27.36 -5.34
CA SER A 1009 -13.20 -28.21 -4.15
C SER A 1009 -11.84 -28.88 -3.98
N LYS A 1010 -11.36 -29.62 -4.99
CA LYS A 1010 -10.07 -30.32 -4.96
C LYS A 1010 -8.92 -29.39 -4.55
N LEU A 1011 -8.85 -28.18 -5.10
CA LEU A 1011 -7.77 -27.21 -4.80
C LEU A 1011 -7.86 -26.62 -3.37
N LYS A 1012 -9.08 -26.54 -2.81
CA LYS A 1012 -9.33 -26.16 -1.42
C LYS A 1012 -8.95 -27.30 -0.47
N ASP A 1013 -9.42 -28.52 -0.75
CA ASP A 1013 -9.21 -29.72 0.06
C ASP A 1013 -7.71 -30.08 0.18
N VAL A 1014 -6.93 -29.91 -0.89
CA VAL A 1014 -5.46 -30.03 -0.88
C VAL A 1014 -4.77 -29.04 0.07
N GLY A 1015 -5.40 -27.89 0.34
CA GLY A 1015 -4.92 -26.92 1.34
C GLY A 1015 -5.03 -27.46 2.77
N ASP A 1016 -6.22 -27.94 3.15
CA ASP A 1016 -6.48 -28.37 4.53
C ASP A 1016 -5.76 -29.67 4.89
N VAL A 1017 -5.51 -30.56 3.92
CA VAL A 1017 -4.62 -31.71 4.11
C VAL A 1017 -3.18 -31.26 4.44
N ARG A 1018 -2.65 -30.21 3.79
CA ARG A 1018 -1.30 -29.70 4.08
C ARG A 1018 -1.23 -28.97 5.42
N ASN A 1019 -2.27 -28.23 5.81
CA ASN A 1019 -2.37 -27.59 7.12
C ASN A 1019 -2.25 -28.63 8.26
N ARG A 1020 -2.98 -29.76 8.15
CA ARG A 1020 -2.90 -30.86 9.13
C ARG A 1020 -1.52 -31.51 9.22
N ILE A 1021 -0.81 -31.66 8.09
CA ILE A 1021 0.56 -32.18 8.06
C ILE A 1021 1.54 -31.20 8.72
N SER A 1022 1.33 -29.89 8.56
CA SER A 1022 2.17 -28.88 9.19
C SER A 1022 1.97 -28.81 10.70
N SER A 1023 0.72 -28.84 11.19
CA SER A 1023 0.43 -28.86 12.63
C SER A 1023 1.04 -30.08 13.33
N LYS A 1024 1.04 -31.25 12.68
CA LYS A 1024 1.59 -32.49 13.26
C LYS A 1024 3.13 -32.53 13.35
N ARG A 1025 3.84 -31.46 12.94
CA ARG A 1025 5.28 -31.28 13.18
C ARG A 1025 5.57 -30.40 14.41
N VAL A 1026 4.59 -29.63 14.90
CA VAL A 1026 4.77 -28.70 16.04
C VAL A 1026 4.39 -29.35 17.38
N SER A 1027 3.54 -30.38 17.37
CA SER A 1027 3.09 -31.10 18.57
C SER A 1027 4.07 -32.19 19.04
N ALA A 1028 5.37 -31.91 19.09
CA ALA A 1028 6.41 -32.89 19.41
C ALA A 1028 7.43 -32.42 20.47
N THR A 1029 7.22 -31.26 21.09
CA THR A 1029 8.13 -30.65 22.08
C THR A 1029 7.39 -29.89 23.18
N GLN A 1030 6.54 -30.58 23.95
CA GLN A 1030 6.25 -30.25 25.35
C GLN A 1030 5.34 -31.32 26.00
N GLU A 1031 5.94 -32.16 26.85
CA GLU A 1031 5.26 -32.85 27.95
C GLU A 1031 6.07 -32.54 29.21
N ASP A 1032 5.46 -31.86 30.20
CA ASP A 1032 5.59 -32.20 31.62
C ASP A 1032 4.70 -31.30 32.52
N ALA A 1033 4.55 -31.70 33.79
CA ALA A 1033 3.97 -30.96 34.92
C ALA A 1033 2.42 -30.79 35.05
N ALA A 1034 1.84 -31.77 35.75
CA ALA A 1034 0.95 -31.61 36.94
C ALA A 1034 -0.53 -31.13 36.84
N ILE A 1035 -1.44 -32.11 37.01
CA ILE A 1035 -2.55 -32.19 38.00
C ILE A 1035 -3.50 -30.96 38.20
N ALA A 1036 -4.76 -31.09 37.76
CA ALA A 1036 -5.98 -30.86 38.56
C ALA A 1036 -7.27 -31.28 37.81
N ALA A 1037 -8.31 -31.68 38.54
CA ALA A 1037 -9.67 -31.94 38.03
C ALA A 1037 -10.64 -30.82 38.54
N PRO A 1038 -11.82 -30.54 37.93
CA PRO A 1038 -12.88 -31.52 37.67
C PRO A 1038 -13.57 -31.43 36.29
N ALA A 1039 -14.53 -32.33 36.05
CA ALA A 1039 -15.17 -32.53 34.75
C ALA A 1039 -16.02 -31.33 34.26
N ARG A 1040 -15.85 -30.96 32.98
CA ARG A 1040 -16.73 -30.05 32.24
C ARG A 1040 -17.33 -30.75 31.02
N LYS A 1041 -18.67 -30.73 30.90
CA LYS A 1041 -19.42 -31.43 29.85
C LYS A 1041 -19.01 -30.94 28.46
N GLN A 1042 -18.54 -31.83 27.59
CA GLN A 1042 -18.32 -31.49 26.18
C GLN A 1042 -19.67 -31.16 25.51
N LYS A 1043 -19.71 -30.07 24.73
CA LYS A 1043 -20.85 -29.77 23.87
C LYS A 1043 -20.81 -30.71 22.65
N PRO A 1044 -21.93 -31.32 22.23
CA PRO A 1044 -21.94 -32.19 21.05
C PRO A 1044 -21.57 -31.40 19.79
N GLY A 1045 -20.71 -31.98 18.96
CA GLY A 1045 -20.19 -31.34 17.75
C GLY A 1045 -21.28 -30.99 16.74
N LEU A 1046 -21.01 -29.99 15.90
CA LEU A 1046 -21.99 -29.42 14.95
C LEU A 1046 -22.58 -30.50 14.01
N LEU A 1047 -21.74 -31.43 13.54
CA LEU A 1047 -22.17 -32.63 12.78
C LEU A 1047 -23.21 -33.49 13.53
N GLN A 1048 -23.07 -33.68 14.84
CA GLN A 1048 -24.01 -34.49 15.63
C GLN A 1048 -25.38 -33.80 15.81
N ARG A 1049 -25.42 -32.46 15.71
CA ARG A 1049 -26.68 -31.70 15.64
C ARG A 1049 -27.31 -31.81 14.25
N VAL A 1050 -26.51 -31.62 13.20
CA VAL A 1050 -26.97 -31.74 11.80
C VAL A 1050 -27.53 -33.13 11.53
N CYS A 1051 -26.82 -34.21 11.89
CA CYS A 1051 -27.31 -35.57 11.70
C CYS A 1051 -28.61 -35.86 12.49
N ARG A 1052 -28.78 -35.30 13.69
CA ARG A 1052 -30.02 -35.50 14.50
C ARG A 1052 -31.24 -34.76 13.95
N LEU A 1053 -31.06 -33.68 13.18
CA LEU A 1053 -32.15 -32.96 12.52
C LEU A 1053 -32.40 -33.44 11.08
N ALA A 1054 -31.33 -33.78 10.36
CA ALA A 1054 -31.42 -34.21 8.97
C ALA A 1054 -31.97 -35.64 8.82
N LEU A 1055 -31.55 -36.62 9.65
CA LEU A 1055 -32.04 -38.00 9.50
C LEU A 1055 -33.57 -38.13 9.64
N PRO A 1056 -34.24 -37.51 10.64
CA PRO A 1056 -35.69 -37.54 10.73
C PRO A 1056 -36.38 -36.89 9.53
N LEU A 1057 -35.83 -35.79 8.99
CA LEU A 1057 -36.37 -35.13 7.80
C LEU A 1057 -36.19 -35.96 6.52
N TRP A 1058 -35.04 -36.62 6.36
CA TRP A 1058 -34.81 -37.54 5.24
C TRP A 1058 -35.66 -38.81 5.34
N LEU A 1059 -35.87 -39.34 6.56
CA LEU A 1059 -36.80 -40.45 6.79
C LEU A 1059 -38.26 -40.04 6.58
N LEU A 1060 -38.65 -38.81 6.94
CA LEU A 1060 -39.97 -38.26 6.63
C LEU A 1060 -40.16 -38.13 5.11
N PHE A 1061 -39.19 -37.57 4.38
CA PHE A 1061 -39.25 -37.51 2.92
C PHE A 1061 -39.30 -38.90 2.28
N LEU A 1062 -38.50 -39.85 2.76
CA LEU A 1062 -38.53 -41.23 2.26
C LEU A 1062 -39.88 -41.90 2.55
N ALA A 1063 -40.48 -41.64 3.72
CA ALA A 1063 -41.79 -42.16 4.09
C ALA A 1063 -42.93 -41.54 3.27
N LEU A 1064 -42.87 -40.23 2.96
CA LEU A 1064 -43.81 -39.56 2.06
C LEU A 1064 -43.69 -40.08 0.62
N LEU A 1065 -42.47 -40.36 0.16
CA LEU A 1065 -42.21 -40.95 -1.15
C LEU A 1065 -42.72 -42.40 -1.22
N LEU A 1066 -42.55 -43.17 -0.14
CA LEU A 1066 -43.18 -44.49 0.03
C LEU A 1066 -44.71 -44.40 0.09
N LEU A 1067 -45.28 -43.39 0.74
CA LEU A 1067 -46.73 -43.16 0.79
C LEU A 1067 -47.28 -42.88 -0.62
N ALA A 1068 -46.57 -42.09 -1.42
CA ALA A 1068 -46.91 -41.83 -2.82
C ALA A 1068 -46.85 -43.10 -3.70
N PHE A 1069 -46.00 -44.08 -3.36
CA PHE A 1069 -45.96 -45.40 -4.00
C PHE A 1069 -46.92 -46.44 -3.37
N LEU A 1070 -47.57 -46.13 -2.25
CA LEU A 1070 -48.54 -46.99 -1.56
C LEU A 1070 -50.00 -46.51 -1.70
N LEU A 1071 -50.22 -45.39 -2.38
CA LEU A 1071 -51.53 -45.02 -2.93
C LEU A 1071 -51.97 -46.12 -3.93
N PRO A 1072 -53.13 -46.79 -3.71
CA PRO A 1072 -53.51 -47.93 -4.54
C PRO A 1072 -53.72 -47.56 -6.01
N LEU A 1073 -53.20 -48.41 -6.89
CA LEU A 1073 -53.70 -48.56 -8.26
C LEU A 1073 -55.11 -49.15 -8.18
N MET A 1074 -56.13 -48.30 -8.05
CA MET A 1074 -57.53 -48.69 -8.22
C MET A 1074 -57.91 -48.60 -9.69
N ASP A 1075 -57.91 -49.78 -10.33
CA ASP A 1075 -58.59 -50.22 -11.55
C ASP A 1075 -58.69 -49.31 -12.80
N GLU A 1076 -58.42 -49.94 -13.95
CA GLU A 1076 -58.48 -49.31 -15.27
C GLU A 1076 -59.93 -48.95 -15.66
N GLY A 1077 -60.24 -47.65 -15.73
CA GLY A 1077 -61.55 -47.16 -16.16
C GLY A 1077 -61.50 -45.77 -16.79
N ASN A 1078 -61.82 -45.69 -18.09
CA ASN A 1078 -62.16 -44.47 -18.84
C ASN A 1078 -61.07 -43.39 -19.05
N SER A 1079 -60.25 -43.61 -20.09
CA SER A 1079 -59.67 -42.61 -21.02
C SER A 1079 -59.34 -41.17 -20.57
N CYS A 1080 -58.08 -40.77 -20.77
CA CYS A 1080 -57.64 -39.37 -20.77
C CYS A 1080 -58.26 -38.54 -21.92
N SER A 1081 -59.48 -38.06 -21.75
CA SER A 1081 -60.19 -37.21 -22.72
C SER A 1081 -60.71 -35.87 -22.14
N LEU A 1082 -60.47 -35.62 -20.84
CA LEU A 1082 -61.17 -34.60 -20.05
C LEU A 1082 -60.27 -33.55 -19.38
N SER A 1083 -58.99 -33.46 -19.74
CA SER A 1083 -58.01 -32.53 -19.13
C SER A 1083 -57.36 -31.53 -20.10
N ASN A 1084 -57.99 -31.24 -21.24
CA ASN A 1084 -57.53 -30.19 -22.18
C ASN A 1084 -58.65 -29.18 -22.51
N ASN A 1085 -58.93 -28.28 -21.56
CA ASN A 1085 -59.93 -27.23 -21.71
C ASN A 1085 -59.61 -26.20 -22.81
N PHE A 1086 -58.36 -26.09 -23.27
CA PHE A 1086 -58.00 -25.22 -24.39
C PHE A 1086 -58.56 -25.69 -25.74
N ALA A 1087 -58.86 -26.99 -25.91
CA ALA A 1087 -59.31 -27.53 -27.20
C ALA A 1087 -60.81 -27.29 -27.48
N ARG A 1088 -61.63 -27.00 -26.46
CA ARG A 1088 -63.09 -26.80 -26.61
C ARG A 1088 -63.51 -25.34 -26.86
N SER A 1089 -62.67 -24.35 -26.52
CA SER A 1089 -63.01 -22.92 -26.59
C SER A 1089 -63.35 -22.41 -28.00
N PHE A 1090 -62.83 -23.05 -29.06
CA PHE A 1090 -63.05 -22.62 -30.45
C PHE A 1090 -64.30 -23.18 -31.14
N ASN A 1091 -64.97 -24.19 -30.57
CA ASN A 1091 -66.02 -24.94 -31.30
C ASN A 1091 -67.45 -24.41 -31.12
N ILE A 1092 -67.62 -23.26 -30.45
CA ILE A 1092 -68.90 -22.55 -30.29
C ILE A 1092 -68.98 -21.31 -31.20
N MET A 1093 -67.85 -20.86 -31.78
CA MET A 1093 -67.76 -19.58 -32.49
C MET A 1093 -68.19 -19.62 -33.98
N LEU A 1094 -68.88 -20.70 -34.41
CA LEU A 1094 -69.36 -20.90 -35.79
C LEU A 1094 -70.79 -21.48 -35.85
N ARG A 1095 -71.75 -20.82 -35.19
CA ARG A 1095 -73.18 -20.91 -35.55
C ARG A 1095 -73.82 -19.53 -35.59
N TYR A 1096 -73.84 -18.96 -36.79
CA TYR A 1096 -74.65 -17.79 -37.13
C TYR A 1096 -75.99 -18.26 -37.68
N GLU A 1097 -77.04 -18.25 -36.86
CA GLU A 1097 -78.42 -18.46 -37.32
C GLU A 1097 -79.12 -17.11 -37.48
N GLY A 1098 -79.07 -16.59 -38.70
CA GLY A 1098 -79.75 -15.38 -39.15
C GLY A 1098 -79.51 -15.13 -40.63
N PRO A 1099 -80.38 -14.37 -41.32
CA PRO A 1099 -80.06 -13.83 -42.64
C PRO A 1099 -78.95 -12.76 -42.52
N PRO A 1100 -77.99 -12.69 -43.46
CA PRO A 1100 -76.89 -11.72 -43.38
C PRO A 1100 -77.41 -10.28 -43.47
N PRO A 1101 -76.82 -9.32 -42.72
CA PRO A 1101 -77.18 -7.92 -42.82
C PRO A 1101 -76.75 -7.32 -44.16
N THR A 1102 -77.62 -6.47 -44.70
CA THR A 1102 -77.38 -5.58 -45.86
C THR A 1102 -76.87 -4.22 -45.42
#